data_AF-A0A7X7J9B5-F1
#
_entry.id   AF-A0A7X7J9B5-F1
#
_cell.length_a   1.000
_cell.length_b   1.000
_cell.length_c   1.000
_cell.angle_alpha   90.00
_cell.angle_beta   90.00
_cell.angle_gamma   90.00
#
_symmetry.space_group_name_H-M   'P 1'
#
loop_
_entity.id
_entity.type
_entity.pdbx_description
1 polymer ?
#
loop_
_entity_poly.entity_id
_entity_poly.type
_entity_poly.pdbx_seq_one_letter_code
_entity_poly.pdbx_strand_id
1 'polypeptide(L)'
;GRTDAEKKAMKSGMNGGMASKTVAMFLHGAAISEELLPEARKNELIARADKAIAAFRGAVKAAKAAKLAAERRRDLSGIPGLVAQCASTNAAARRDAVLELGRIGEPGTASALIRALGDADEAVRVNAVLGLGWMQSREAVPELVKLAESADLPLRRRAAQALGQIGDARAIKPLMALARHPDAWTAENAVMGLGWLKAKQAVPALIDIAAKSDPKDAAPRALRLAAIRALGHIGEASSVPALEKLAAEAKDAPKAERGNKPITNIYSSSKSMGLQVHAQLAVAEIKAGGRRAPGIRQAGFLAGRDKFYGLTRRFNALAGRTSTFRLEDTSVLWPYVWESGMTGIHDSWGRPLGDPEAHAKMVEAAGELGLLWIDVLPGPGSGVEKAGAEIVILRYEDEPAFHGFWSEETWPEMGFSGAEFDAWLKSRHGADYRKKLGLKDHDTVLGRDWNTWSDKGGFNPGSTNQCAGPLKSAFLQCAGEKLADSWRESQEWMRGLRKGCAFTYSISEIQLRKYPGMAGKAGSVIDANGPETYQCFGRYNGYLMEMFMDGEARPAMAEFYNWYTPSEEHAVRGFAQHLMHGGCFYSFAFHQVFEHGSTYDMWNWDAARWGNVKKVFQKARKIRDYIAIPASAANVGLLCADLGSLAFDPVNRYGASLPLRWDQHQCALWTALSQSQIPADIIWAETMTPEKLARYRVLVLMDGKMILDGQAALIRDWVRNGGTLICGGTTSLFDPSGEPRNDYLLADLFGVSYAGDAAVSDPDRNDTFCWKPGAGETVSKVVSGLVPGRFNDHIHREVKPVKSLGLYKVADGASAVLPGIAPGAACEYDMPLGYDRVKLSSAKLLAAFANGDPALTVNKAGSGLCFFWTPAYPGLCHVASQWEMQSNKYDFWPNVRELLAAMVRGGLAHQGAALPAEVAGVSKEVEVTVRQQPEHGRWMVHLLDYDPKSDSVKGAEIIVHPPEGKAIKRMFYPDTDTEVAFAAAAGGTAARLRDFEVHDMVVIEFE
;
A
#
# COMPACT_ATOMS: atom_id res chain seq x y z
N GLY A 1 10.14 -58.55 -10.38
CA GLY A 1 10.99 -58.92 -9.22
C GLY A 1 12.21 -58.05 -9.29
N ARG A 2 12.60 -57.31 -8.26
CA ARG A 2 12.80 -57.68 -6.85
C ARG A 2 12.65 -56.38 -6.01
N THR A 3 12.73 -56.29 -4.69
CA THR A 3 13.56 -56.91 -3.64
C THR A 3 12.94 -56.55 -2.27
N ASP A 4 13.51 -57.07 -1.19
CA ASP A 4 13.12 -56.85 0.22
C ASP A 4 13.02 -55.38 0.72
N ALA A 5 13.29 -54.37 -0.11
CA ALA A 5 12.99 -52.97 0.21
C ALA A 5 11.47 -52.71 0.36
N GLU A 6 10.65 -53.40 -0.43
CA GLU A 6 9.18 -53.30 -0.40
C GLU A 6 8.60 -53.89 0.89
N LYS A 7 9.26 -54.89 1.49
CA LYS A 7 8.88 -55.49 2.78
C LYS A 7 9.20 -54.59 3.98
N LYS A 8 10.13 -53.64 3.83
CA LYS A 8 10.54 -52.73 4.91
C LYS A 8 9.62 -51.50 5.01
N ALA A 9 9.02 -51.08 3.89
CA ALA A 9 8.07 -49.96 3.84
C ALA A 9 6.71 -50.26 4.54
N MET A 10 6.33 -51.54 4.66
CA MET A 10 5.08 -51.95 5.34
C MET A 10 5.12 -51.87 6.86
N LYS A 11 6.29 -51.72 7.50
CA LYS A 11 6.42 -51.73 8.97
C LYS A 11 6.23 -50.36 9.66
N SER A 12 5.98 -49.27 8.93
CA SER A 12 5.89 -47.92 9.51
C SER A 12 4.47 -47.32 9.57
N GLY A 13 3.42 -48.13 9.42
CA GLY A 13 2.03 -47.63 9.46
C GLY A 13 1.40 -47.67 10.85
N MET A 14 0.98 -46.50 11.38
CA MET A 14 -0.24 -46.22 12.18
C MET A 14 -0.15 -44.74 12.63
N ASN A 15 -1.14 -43.85 12.53
CA ASN A 15 -2.58 -43.94 12.27
C ASN A 15 -3.10 -42.60 11.73
N GLY A 16 -4.14 -42.66 10.87
CA GLY A 16 -5.00 -41.51 10.54
C GLY A 16 -4.74 -40.83 9.20
N GLY A 17 -5.11 -41.47 8.08
CA GLY A 17 -5.06 -40.81 6.77
C GLY A 17 -5.30 -41.73 5.58
N MET A 18 -6.36 -42.54 5.61
CA MET A 18 -6.66 -43.47 4.52
C MET A 18 -7.47 -42.82 3.38
N ALA A 19 -8.10 -41.66 3.60
CA ALA A 19 -8.87 -40.97 2.56
C ALA A 19 -8.03 -40.04 1.66
N SER A 20 -6.92 -39.47 2.16
CA SER A 20 -6.10 -38.55 1.34
C SER A 20 -5.10 -39.26 0.43
N LYS A 21 -4.58 -40.43 0.84
CA LYS A 21 -3.62 -41.20 0.03
C LYS A 21 -4.24 -41.84 -1.21
N THR A 22 -5.51 -42.21 -1.18
CA THR A 22 -6.19 -42.82 -2.33
C THR A 22 -6.48 -41.80 -3.44
N VAL A 23 -6.75 -40.53 -3.09
CA VAL A 23 -6.96 -39.45 -4.08
C VAL A 23 -5.62 -39.00 -4.67
N ALA A 24 -4.55 -38.91 -3.86
CA ALA A 24 -3.23 -38.54 -4.33
C ALA A 24 -2.61 -39.60 -5.29
N MET A 25 -2.84 -40.90 -5.04
CA MET A 25 -2.44 -41.95 -5.97
C MET A 25 -3.21 -41.93 -7.29
N PHE A 26 -4.46 -41.44 -7.31
CA PHE A 26 -5.26 -41.38 -8.53
C PHE A 26 -4.78 -40.28 -9.48
N LEU A 27 -4.28 -39.16 -8.93
CA LEU A 27 -3.78 -38.03 -9.71
C LEU A 27 -2.31 -38.18 -10.15
N HIS A 28 -1.46 -38.86 -9.35
CA HIS A 28 -0.10 -39.21 -9.79
C HIS A 28 -0.05 -40.45 -10.72
N GLY A 29 -1.13 -41.24 -10.77
CA GLY A 29 -1.21 -42.47 -11.56
C GLY A 29 -1.65 -42.28 -13.02
N ALA A 30 -2.06 -41.10 -13.45
CA ALA A 30 -2.54 -40.88 -14.82
C ALA A 30 -1.45 -41.11 -15.89
N ALA A 31 -0.18 -40.87 -15.55
CA ALA A 31 0.93 -41.11 -16.47
C ALA A 31 1.47 -42.56 -16.46
N ILE A 32 1.01 -43.42 -15.53
CA ILE A 32 1.50 -44.82 -15.39
C ILE A 32 0.36 -45.86 -15.52
N SER A 33 -0.92 -45.46 -15.49
CA SER A 33 -2.06 -46.38 -15.38
C SER A 33 -2.81 -46.73 -16.66
N GLU A 34 -2.38 -46.25 -17.84
CA GLU A 34 -3.07 -46.59 -19.09
C GLU A 34 -3.07 -48.11 -19.38
N GLU A 35 -2.12 -48.88 -18.84
CA GLU A 35 -1.98 -50.32 -19.16
C GLU A 35 -2.53 -51.32 -18.12
N LEU A 36 -2.92 -50.93 -16.90
CA LEU A 36 -3.06 -51.91 -15.78
C LEU A 36 -4.42 -52.07 -15.10
N LEU A 37 -5.46 -51.30 -15.45
CA LEU A 37 -6.79 -51.45 -14.85
C LEU A 37 -7.87 -51.66 -15.93
N PRO A 38 -8.72 -52.70 -15.81
CA PRO A 38 -9.91 -52.84 -16.66
C PRO A 38 -10.83 -51.62 -16.49
N GLU A 39 -11.36 -51.13 -17.61
CA GLU A 39 -12.15 -49.89 -17.68
C GLU A 39 -13.34 -49.88 -16.69
N ALA A 40 -13.96 -51.03 -16.49
CA ALA A 40 -15.05 -51.21 -15.51
C ALA A 40 -14.60 -50.87 -14.08
N ARG A 41 -13.37 -51.21 -13.69
CA ARG A 41 -12.83 -50.93 -12.36
C ARG A 41 -12.45 -49.47 -12.20
N LYS A 42 -12.00 -48.80 -13.27
CA LYS A 42 -11.76 -47.35 -13.29
C LYS A 42 -13.07 -46.59 -13.06
N ASN A 43 -14.11 -46.94 -13.81
CA ASN A 43 -15.44 -46.33 -13.69
C ASN A 43 -16.06 -46.53 -12.30
N GLU A 44 -15.87 -47.70 -11.69
CA GLU A 44 -16.31 -47.95 -10.31
C GLU A 44 -15.56 -47.07 -9.29
N LEU A 45 -14.24 -46.88 -9.46
CA LEU A 45 -13.43 -46.04 -8.57
C LEU A 45 -13.75 -44.56 -8.74
N ILE A 46 -14.00 -44.08 -9.97
CA ILE A 46 -14.46 -42.71 -10.26
C ILE A 46 -15.81 -42.47 -9.58
N ALA A 47 -16.79 -43.37 -9.76
CA ALA A 47 -18.11 -43.22 -9.13
C ALA A 47 -18.05 -43.21 -7.60
N ARG A 48 -17.13 -43.99 -7.00
CA ARG A 48 -16.88 -43.98 -5.55
C ARG A 48 -16.21 -42.68 -5.09
N ALA A 49 -15.26 -42.16 -5.86
CA ALA A 49 -14.62 -40.88 -5.60
C ALA A 49 -15.63 -39.73 -5.68
N ASP A 50 -16.47 -39.70 -6.72
CA ASP A 50 -17.53 -38.70 -6.90
C ASP A 50 -18.51 -38.69 -5.73
N LYS A 51 -18.92 -39.88 -5.25
CA LYS A 51 -19.79 -40.01 -4.08
C LYS A 51 -19.12 -39.50 -2.80
N ALA A 52 -17.84 -39.79 -2.60
CA ALA A 52 -17.07 -39.30 -1.45
C ALA A 52 -16.86 -37.78 -1.52
N ILE A 53 -16.56 -37.24 -2.70
CA ILE A 53 -16.47 -35.80 -2.96
C ILE A 53 -17.81 -35.12 -2.69
N ALA A 54 -18.92 -35.68 -3.15
CA ALA A 54 -20.26 -35.14 -2.89
C ALA A 54 -20.61 -35.13 -1.39
N ALA A 55 -20.30 -36.20 -0.66
CA ALA A 55 -20.51 -36.28 0.78
C ALA A 55 -19.64 -35.27 1.55
N PHE A 56 -18.36 -35.14 1.15
CA PHE A 56 -17.44 -34.16 1.72
C PHE A 56 -17.90 -32.72 1.42
N ARG A 57 -18.32 -32.42 0.18
CA ARG A 57 -18.94 -31.14 -0.21
C ARG A 57 -20.16 -30.84 0.66
N GLY A 58 -21.00 -31.84 0.93
CA GLY A 58 -22.14 -31.72 1.85
C GLY A 58 -21.75 -31.36 3.28
N ALA A 59 -20.77 -32.06 3.85
CA ALA A 59 -20.27 -31.82 5.21
C ALA A 59 -19.59 -30.45 5.35
N VAL A 60 -18.77 -30.05 4.36
CA VAL A 60 -18.13 -28.73 4.30
C VAL A 60 -19.18 -27.62 4.19
N LYS A 61 -20.22 -27.82 3.37
CA LYS A 61 -21.34 -26.86 3.24
C LYS A 61 -22.09 -26.69 4.56
N ALA A 62 -22.34 -27.78 5.29
CA ALA A 62 -23.00 -27.74 6.60
C ALA A 62 -22.15 -27.05 7.68
N ALA A 63 -20.86 -27.38 7.78
CA ALA A 63 -19.94 -26.75 8.72
C ALA A 63 -19.78 -25.25 8.45
N LYS A 64 -19.72 -24.85 7.17
CA LYS A 64 -19.68 -23.45 6.74
C LYS A 64 -20.95 -22.70 7.13
N ALA A 65 -22.13 -23.32 6.97
CA ALA A 65 -23.41 -22.72 7.36
C ALA A 65 -23.50 -22.52 8.89
N ALA A 66 -23.02 -23.49 9.69
CA ALA A 66 -23.03 -23.40 11.14
C ALA A 66 -22.12 -22.28 11.68
N LYS A 67 -20.91 -22.13 11.13
CA LYS A 67 -20.00 -21.03 11.46
C LYS A 67 -20.60 -19.67 11.09
N LEU A 68 -21.25 -19.59 9.92
CA LEU A 68 -21.89 -18.38 9.42
C LEU A 68 -23.03 -17.90 10.35
N ALA A 69 -23.83 -18.85 10.84
CA ALA A 69 -24.86 -18.56 11.82
C ALA A 69 -24.29 -18.00 13.15
N ALA A 70 -23.10 -18.43 13.57
CA ALA A 70 -22.46 -17.94 14.79
C ALA A 70 -21.90 -16.52 14.65
N GLU A 71 -21.26 -16.20 13.53
CA GLU A 71 -20.70 -14.86 13.25
C GLU A 71 -21.82 -13.83 13.06
N ARG A 72 -22.92 -14.18 12.38
CA ARG A 72 -24.12 -13.33 12.32
C ARG A 72 -24.67 -12.97 13.69
N ARG A 73 -24.72 -13.93 14.62
CA ARG A 73 -25.17 -13.64 16.00
C ARG A 73 -24.26 -12.62 16.70
N ARG A 74 -22.94 -12.68 16.45
CA ARG A 74 -21.98 -11.74 17.02
C ARG A 74 -22.15 -10.32 16.45
N ASP A 75 -22.24 -10.15 15.13
CA ASP A 75 -22.43 -8.82 14.52
C ASP A 75 -23.72 -8.15 15.00
N LEU A 76 -24.80 -8.92 15.08
CA LEU A 76 -26.10 -8.43 15.57
C LEU A 76 -26.03 -7.98 17.03
N SER A 77 -25.20 -8.62 17.85
CA SER A 77 -25.03 -8.24 19.26
C SER A 77 -24.35 -6.88 19.45
N GLY A 78 -23.57 -6.40 18.47
CA GLY A 78 -22.89 -5.10 18.51
C GLY A 78 -23.73 -3.91 18.05
N ILE A 79 -24.86 -4.14 17.37
CA ILE A 79 -25.71 -3.09 16.80
C ILE A 79 -26.15 -2.05 17.84
N PRO A 80 -26.61 -2.41 19.06
CA PRO A 80 -27.02 -1.41 20.04
C PRO A 80 -25.89 -0.44 20.39
N GLY A 81 -24.65 -0.92 20.51
CA GLY A 81 -23.48 -0.10 20.77
C GLY A 81 -23.15 0.86 19.62
N LEU A 82 -23.20 0.36 18.38
CA LEU A 82 -22.97 1.18 17.19
C LEU A 82 -24.05 2.26 17.02
N VAL A 83 -25.33 1.94 17.24
CA VAL A 83 -26.42 2.92 17.20
C VAL A 83 -26.23 4.01 18.26
N ALA A 84 -25.75 3.65 19.45
CA ALA A 84 -25.43 4.64 20.49
C ALA A 84 -24.24 5.52 20.08
N GLN A 85 -23.19 4.94 19.46
CA GLN A 85 -22.02 5.68 18.98
C GLN A 85 -22.35 6.69 17.88
N CYS A 86 -23.40 6.47 17.08
CA CYS A 86 -23.88 7.47 16.13
C CYS A 86 -24.31 8.80 16.77
N ALA A 87 -24.53 8.84 18.09
CA ALA A 87 -24.83 10.06 18.84
C ALA A 87 -23.64 10.59 19.67
N SER A 88 -22.43 10.06 19.46
CA SER A 88 -21.22 10.48 20.19
C SER A 88 -20.87 11.94 19.92
N THR A 89 -20.32 12.64 20.92
CA THR A 89 -19.74 13.99 20.72
C THR A 89 -18.48 13.94 19.84
N ASN A 90 -17.80 12.79 19.77
CA ASN A 90 -16.63 12.58 18.92
C ASN A 90 -17.06 12.25 17.48
N ALA A 91 -16.68 13.11 16.53
CA ALA A 91 -16.99 12.95 15.11
C ALA A 91 -16.34 11.70 14.48
N ALA A 92 -15.14 11.28 14.90
CA ALA A 92 -14.53 10.02 14.43
C ALA A 92 -15.38 8.81 14.82
N ALA A 93 -15.79 8.73 16.09
CA ALA A 93 -16.65 7.66 16.57
C ALA A 93 -18.00 7.61 15.84
N ARG A 94 -18.60 8.76 15.51
CA ARG A 94 -19.81 8.83 14.69
C ARG A 94 -19.58 8.31 13.27
N ARG A 95 -18.47 8.73 12.62
CA ARG A 95 -18.10 8.31 11.27
C ARG A 95 -17.96 6.79 11.17
N ASP A 96 -17.23 6.19 12.10
CA ASP A 96 -16.99 4.75 12.15
C ASP A 96 -18.29 3.98 12.39
N ALA A 97 -19.11 4.43 13.33
CA ALA A 97 -20.38 3.78 13.65
C ALA A 97 -21.36 3.81 12.48
N VAL A 98 -21.51 4.96 11.80
CA VAL A 98 -22.40 5.12 10.64
C VAL A 98 -21.96 4.25 9.47
N LEU A 99 -20.65 4.22 9.19
CA LEU A 99 -20.08 3.36 8.14
C LEU A 99 -20.32 1.88 8.45
N GLU A 100 -20.07 1.47 9.68
CA GLU A 100 -20.19 0.07 10.11
C GLU A 100 -21.65 -0.40 10.13
N LEU A 101 -22.60 0.43 10.56
CA LEU A 101 -24.03 0.12 10.47
C LEU A 101 -24.50 -0.06 9.03
N GLY A 102 -24.07 0.84 8.12
CA GLY A 102 -24.32 0.71 6.69
C GLY A 102 -23.72 -0.56 6.10
N ARG A 103 -22.51 -0.92 6.54
CA ARG A 103 -21.84 -2.17 6.18
C ARG A 103 -22.58 -3.39 6.71
N ILE A 104 -23.06 -3.38 7.95
CA ILE A 104 -23.82 -4.49 8.55
C ILE A 104 -25.08 -4.76 7.74
N GLY A 105 -25.78 -3.69 7.34
CA GLY A 105 -26.90 -3.79 6.40
C GLY A 105 -28.23 -4.17 7.04
N GLU A 106 -28.35 -4.09 8.38
CA GLU A 106 -29.56 -4.53 9.09
C GLU A 106 -30.69 -3.49 8.96
N PRO A 107 -31.83 -3.81 8.34
CA PRO A 107 -32.86 -2.81 7.99
C PRO A 107 -33.31 -1.91 9.15
N GLY A 108 -33.36 -2.45 10.38
CA GLY A 108 -33.75 -1.70 11.58
C GLY A 108 -32.83 -0.54 11.97
N THR A 109 -31.63 -0.44 11.37
CA THR A 109 -30.66 0.63 11.66
C THR A 109 -30.78 1.83 10.72
N ALA A 110 -31.62 1.73 9.67
CA ALA A 110 -31.76 2.77 8.65
C ALA A 110 -32.11 4.15 9.24
N SER A 111 -32.93 4.19 10.29
CA SER A 111 -33.30 5.45 10.95
C SER A 111 -32.10 6.19 11.58
N ALA A 112 -31.08 5.47 12.05
CA ALA A 112 -29.87 6.07 12.59
C ALA A 112 -29.05 6.73 11.48
N LEU A 113 -28.92 6.07 10.32
CA LEU A 113 -28.23 6.63 9.16
C LEU A 113 -29.01 7.80 8.54
N ILE A 114 -30.34 7.73 8.47
CA ILE A 114 -31.16 8.85 7.98
C ILE A 114 -30.95 10.10 8.85
N ARG A 115 -30.87 9.96 10.18
CA ARG A 115 -30.52 11.09 11.06
C ARG A 115 -29.12 11.63 10.79
N ALA A 116 -28.15 10.75 10.54
CA ALA A 116 -26.77 11.12 10.25
C ALA A 116 -26.59 11.89 8.92
N LEU A 117 -27.59 11.88 8.02
CA LEU A 117 -27.59 12.75 6.82
C LEU A 117 -27.56 14.25 7.17
N GLY A 118 -28.01 14.64 8.36
CA GLY A 118 -28.00 16.01 8.86
C GLY A 118 -26.84 16.34 9.81
N ASP A 119 -25.82 15.48 9.91
CA ASP A 119 -24.69 15.71 10.82
C ASP A 119 -23.87 16.95 10.43
N ALA A 120 -23.26 17.62 11.41
CA ALA A 120 -22.39 18.76 11.16
C ALA A 120 -21.10 18.35 10.42
N ASP A 121 -20.62 17.13 10.65
CA ASP A 121 -19.42 16.57 10.00
C ASP A 121 -19.77 16.00 8.62
N GLU A 122 -19.05 16.46 7.59
CA GLU A 122 -19.28 16.05 6.20
C GLU A 122 -19.06 14.56 5.96
N ALA A 123 -18.02 13.98 6.56
CA ALA A 123 -17.73 12.56 6.37
C ALA A 123 -18.77 11.66 7.05
N VAL A 124 -19.40 12.10 8.15
CA VAL A 124 -20.58 11.42 8.72
C VAL A 124 -21.74 11.43 7.71
N ARG A 125 -22.05 12.58 7.11
CA ARG A 125 -23.12 12.69 6.10
C ARG A 125 -22.86 11.79 4.89
N VAL A 126 -21.62 11.78 4.38
CA VAL A 126 -21.20 10.93 3.25
C VAL A 126 -21.35 9.45 3.60
N ASN A 127 -20.84 9.01 4.76
CA ASN A 127 -20.96 7.62 5.21
C ASN A 127 -22.43 7.20 5.38
N ALA A 128 -23.29 8.10 5.82
CA ALA A 128 -24.72 7.85 5.95
C ALA A 128 -25.38 7.61 4.58
N VAL A 129 -25.08 8.45 3.58
CA VAL A 129 -25.57 8.25 2.20
C VAL A 129 -25.11 6.91 1.63
N LEU A 130 -23.83 6.58 1.79
CA LEU A 130 -23.26 5.30 1.35
C LEU A 130 -23.94 4.11 2.03
N GLY A 131 -24.05 4.14 3.36
CA GLY A 131 -24.68 3.09 4.14
C GLY A 131 -26.13 2.85 3.75
N LEU A 132 -26.91 3.90 3.50
CA LEU A 132 -28.31 3.79 3.07
C LEU A 132 -28.44 3.21 1.66
N GLY A 133 -27.51 3.56 0.76
CA GLY A 133 -27.36 2.95 -0.56
C GLY A 133 -27.07 1.45 -0.46
N TRP A 134 -26.07 1.06 0.33
CA TRP A 134 -25.68 -0.33 0.56
C TRP A 134 -26.79 -1.16 1.20
N MET A 135 -27.51 -0.59 2.17
CA MET A 135 -28.67 -1.22 2.80
C MET A 135 -29.87 -1.38 1.86
N GLN A 136 -29.86 -0.70 0.72
CA GLN A 136 -31.01 -0.53 -0.16
C GLN A 136 -32.23 0.02 0.58
N SER A 137 -32.01 0.99 1.49
CA SER A 137 -33.05 1.55 2.34
C SER A 137 -34.02 2.42 1.55
N ARG A 138 -35.20 1.85 1.21
CA ARG A 138 -36.27 2.58 0.53
C ARG A 138 -36.82 3.75 1.36
N GLU A 139 -36.72 3.67 2.68
CA GLU A 139 -37.16 4.74 3.58
C GLU A 139 -36.33 6.02 3.42
N ALA A 140 -35.05 5.89 3.02
CA ALA A 140 -34.15 7.02 2.83
C ALA A 140 -34.35 7.79 1.52
N VAL A 141 -35.08 7.22 0.57
CA VAL A 141 -35.23 7.78 -0.80
C VAL A 141 -35.66 9.25 -0.79
N PRO A 142 -36.66 9.70 0.01
CA PRO A 142 -37.03 11.12 0.02
C PRO A 142 -35.91 12.06 0.44
N GLU A 143 -35.10 11.70 1.45
CA GLU A 143 -33.98 12.53 1.91
C GLU A 143 -32.81 12.49 0.94
N LEU A 144 -32.53 11.32 0.34
CA LEU A 144 -31.51 11.19 -0.70
C LEU A 144 -31.86 12.00 -1.96
N VAL A 145 -33.15 12.11 -2.33
CA VAL A 145 -33.57 12.98 -3.44
C VAL A 145 -33.25 14.44 -3.15
N LYS A 146 -33.51 14.93 -1.92
CA LYS A 146 -33.14 16.30 -1.52
C LYS A 146 -31.63 16.52 -1.59
N LEU A 147 -30.84 15.56 -1.12
CA LEU A 147 -29.37 15.65 -1.17
C LEU A 147 -28.84 15.64 -2.61
N ALA A 148 -29.51 14.94 -3.53
CA ALA A 148 -29.18 14.94 -4.96
C ALA A 148 -29.42 16.32 -5.64
N GLU A 149 -30.06 17.26 -4.94
CA GLU A 149 -30.25 18.66 -5.38
C GLU A 149 -29.34 19.64 -4.62
N SER A 150 -28.58 19.17 -3.62
CA SER A 150 -27.73 19.99 -2.75
C SER A 150 -26.60 20.68 -3.51
N ALA A 151 -26.27 21.93 -3.17
CA ALA A 151 -25.09 22.65 -3.67
C ALA A 151 -23.75 21.98 -3.27
N ASP A 152 -23.78 21.10 -2.26
CA ASP A 152 -22.66 20.26 -1.85
C ASP A 152 -22.39 19.18 -2.91
N LEU A 153 -21.34 19.39 -3.72
CA LEU A 153 -20.98 18.51 -4.84
C LEU A 153 -20.67 17.06 -4.40
N PRO A 154 -19.84 16.81 -3.37
CA PRO A 154 -19.65 15.46 -2.83
C PRO A 154 -20.95 14.76 -2.47
N LEU A 155 -21.82 15.40 -1.68
CA LEU A 155 -23.08 14.77 -1.25
C LEU A 155 -24.03 14.52 -2.41
N ARG A 156 -24.08 15.43 -3.39
CA ARG A 156 -24.90 15.27 -4.60
C ARG A 156 -24.52 14.02 -5.38
N ARG A 157 -23.22 13.86 -5.66
CA ARG A 157 -22.68 12.70 -6.41
C ARG A 157 -23.06 11.39 -5.72
N ARG A 158 -22.90 11.34 -4.39
CA ARG A 158 -23.20 10.15 -3.56
C ARG A 158 -24.68 9.86 -3.46
N ALA A 159 -25.52 10.88 -3.34
CA ALA A 159 -26.96 10.72 -3.30
C ALA A 159 -27.50 10.13 -4.62
N ALA A 160 -27.02 10.62 -5.77
CA ALA A 160 -27.36 10.06 -7.08
C ALA A 160 -26.98 8.56 -7.20
N GLN A 161 -25.79 8.19 -6.71
CA GLN A 161 -25.33 6.80 -6.66
C GLN A 161 -26.23 5.93 -5.76
N ALA A 162 -26.48 6.37 -4.52
CA ALA A 162 -27.27 5.63 -3.54
C ALA A 162 -28.72 5.39 -4.02
N LEU A 163 -29.33 6.39 -4.65
CA LEU A 163 -30.66 6.27 -5.25
C LEU A 163 -30.73 5.17 -6.32
N GLY A 164 -29.70 5.04 -7.14
CA GLY A 164 -29.57 3.95 -8.10
C GLY A 164 -29.41 2.58 -7.42
N GLN A 165 -28.56 2.49 -6.40
CA GLN A 165 -28.30 1.25 -5.65
C GLN A 165 -29.56 0.72 -4.94
N ILE A 166 -30.37 1.60 -4.36
CA ILE A 166 -31.61 1.25 -3.66
C ILE A 166 -32.63 0.62 -4.62
N GLY A 167 -32.64 1.04 -5.89
CA GLY A 167 -33.54 0.47 -6.89
C GLY A 167 -35.02 0.84 -6.70
N ASP A 168 -35.31 1.96 -6.03
CA ASP A 168 -36.68 2.47 -5.85
C ASP A 168 -37.11 3.39 -7.01
N ALA A 169 -38.27 3.10 -7.60
CA ALA A 169 -38.78 3.82 -8.77
C ALA A 169 -39.00 5.33 -8.54
N ARG A 170 -39.16 5.78 -7.27
CA ARG A 170 -39.27 7.21 -6.93
C ARG A 170 -38.01 8.00 -7.33
N ALA A 171 -36.86 7.34 -7.44
CA ALA A 171 -35.61 7.96 -7.85
C ALA A 171 -35.53 8.28 -9.36
N ILE A 172 -36.39 7.70 -10.20
CA ILE A 172 -36.21 7.78 -11.65
C ILE A 172 -36.30 9.22 -12.17
N LYS A 173 -37.31 10.00 -11.74
CA LYS A 173 -37.46 11.40 -12.17
C LYS A 173 -36.26 12.27 -11.74
N PRO A 174 -35.84 12.27 -10.45
CA PRO A 174 -34.63 12.96 -10.02
C PRO A 174 -33.36 12.57 -10.81
N LEU A 175 -33.13 11.27 -11.02
CA LEU A 175 -31.94 10.81 -11.76
C LEU A 175 -32.00 11.21 -13.24
N MET A 176 -33.18 11.24 -13.87
CA MET A 176 -33.32 11.76 -15.24
C MET A 176 -32.94 13.25 -15.33
N ALA A 177 -33.27 14.06 -14.32
CA ALA A 177 -32.87 15.47 -14.29
C ALA A 177 -31.35 15.65 -14.15
N LEU A 178 -30.69 14.72 -13.45
CA LEU A 178 -29.25 14.75 -13.22
C LEU A 178 -28.41 14.12 -14.35
N ALA A 179 -29.00 13.34 -15.25
CA ALA A 179 -28.30 12.60 -16.31
C ALA A 179 -27.49 13.47 -17.30
N ARG A 180 -27.69 14.80 -17.29
CA ARG A 180 -26.94 15.79 -18.08
C ARG A 180 -26.38 16.93 -17.23
N HIS A 181 -26.19 16.68 -15.94
CA HIS A 181 -25.65 17.67 -15.04
C HIS A 181 -24.23 18.09 -15.48
N PRO A 182 -23.83 19.38 -15.34
CA PRO A 182 -22.50 19.85 -15.72
C PRO A 182 -21.35 19.13 -15.02
N ASP A 183 -21.59 18.65 -13.80
CA ASP A 183 -20.68 17.76 -13.07
C ASP A 183 -20.75 16.32 -13.64
N ALA A 184 -19.67 15.86 -14.26
CA ALA A 184 -19.61 14.59 -14.98
C ALA A 184 -19.91 13.37 -14.10
N TRP A 185 -19.38 13.34 -12.86
CA TRP A 185 -19.63 12.24 -11.91
C TRP A 185 -21.09 12.15 -11.47
N THR A 186 -21.74 13.30 -11.24
CA THR A 186 -23.18 13.35 -10.94
C THR A 186 -24.00 12.78 -12.09
N ALA A 187 -23.70 13.19 -13.33
CA ALA A 187 -24.39 12.71 -14.52
C ALA A 187 -24.17 11.21 -14.74
N GLU A 188 -22.95 10.72 -14.55
CA GLU A 188 -22.59 9.31 -14.68
C GLU A 188 -23.33 8.44 -13.66
N ASN A 189 -23.29 8.80 -12.37
CA ASN A 189 -24.00 8.08 -11.32
C ASN A 189 -25.51 8.04 -11.58
N ALA A 190 -26.08 9.15 -12.08
CA ALA A 190 -27.48 9.22 -12.45
C ALA A 190 -27.82 8.29 -13.62
N VAL A 191 -27.03 8.30 -14.69
CA VAL A 191 -27.19 7.42 -15.86
C VAL A 191 -27.10 5.94 -15.47
N MET A 192 -26.09 5.56 -14.68
CA MET A 192 -25.96 4.19 -14.18
C MET A 192 -27.13 3.78 -13.29
N GLY A 193 -27.58 4.67 -12.40
CA GLY A 193 -28.74 4.45 -11.55
C GLY A 193 -30.02 4.20 -12.35
N LEU A 194 -30.24 4.93 -13.45
CA LEU A 194 -31.36 4.70 -14.38
C LEU A 194 -31.28 3.32 -15.04
N GLY A 195 -30.07 2.88 -15.39
CA GLY A 195 -29.77 1.54 -15.86
C GLY A 195 -30.20 0.46 -14.87
N TRP A 196 -29.73 0.57 -13.63
CA TRP A 196 -30.07 -0.39 -12.57
C TRP A 196 -31.56 -0.37 -12.22
N LEU A 197 -32.20 0.80 -12.24
CA LEU A 197 -33.65 0.94 -12.03
C LEU A 197 -34.49 0.37 -13.17
N LYS A 198 -33.86 0.00 -14.30
CA LYS A 198 -34.53 -0.38 -15.54
C LYS A 198 -35.53 0.68 -16.02
N ALA A 199 -35.12 1.95 -15.94
CA ALA A 199 -35.95 3.09 -16.27
C ALA A 199 -36.20 3.19 -17.79
N LYS A 200 -37.20 2.47 -18.30
CA LYS A 200 -37.57 2.46 -19.73
C LYS A 200 -37.79 3.86 -20.30
N GLN A 201 -38.37 4.76 -19.49
CA GLN A 201 -38.60 6.15 -19.85
C GLN A 201 -37.31 6.95 -20.09
N ALA A 202 -36.16 6.49 -19.60
CA ALA A 202 -34.87 7.12 -19.82
C ALA A 202 -34.22 6.73 -21.16
N VAL A 203 -34.69 5.65 -21.82
CA VAL A 203 -34.08 5.10 -23.04
C VAL A 203 -33.83 6.16 -24.13
N PRO A 204 -34.78 7.05 -24.48
CA PRO A 204 -34.52 8.08 -25.50
C PRO A 204 -33.39 9.04 -25.10
N ALA A 205 -33.36 9.46 -23.83
CA ALA A 205 -32.31 10.35 -23.32
C ALA A 205 -30.94 9.66 -23.29
N LEU A 206 -30.90 8.38 -22.92
CA LEU A 206 -29.69 7.55 -22.88
C LEU A 206 -29.14 7.27 -24.28
N ILE A 207 -30.00 7.00 -25.28
CA ILE A 207 -29.58 6.88 -26.69
C ILE A 207 -28.95 8.19 -27.17
N ASP A 208 -29.56 9.33 -26.84
CA ASP A 208 -29.01 10.64 -27.22
C ASP A 208 -27.65 10.91 -26.54
N ILE A 209 -27.50 10.57 -25.25
CA ILE A 209 -26.22 10.65 -24.53
C ILE A 209 -25.18 9.75 -25.20
N ALA A 210 -25.52 8.49 -25.51
CA ALA A 210 -24.61 7.55 -26.18
C ALA A 210 -24.18 8.02 -27.59
N ALA A 211 -25.01 8.79 -28.28
CA ALA A 211 -24.80 9.24 -29.66
C ALA A 211 -24.08 10.61 -29.79
N LYS A 212 -24.30 11.58 -28.89
CA LYS A 212 -23.95 13.00 -29.11
C LYS A 212 -22.81 13.56 -28.27
N SER A 213 -21.70 12.86 -28.12
CA SER A 213 -20.55 13.39 -27.35
C SER A 213 -19.22 13.09 -28.04
N ASP A 214 -18.33 14.09 -28.07
CA ASP A 214 -17.04 14.05 -28.78
C ASP A 214 -16.23 12.81 -28.32
N PRO A 215 -15.89 11.88 -29.22
CA PRO A 215 -15.09 10.70 -28.90
C PRO A 215 -13.70 11.00 -28.32
N LYS A 216 -13.19 12.22 -28.49
CA LYS A 216 -11.83 12.65 -28.10
C LYS A 216 -11.73 13.31 -26.73
N ASP A 217 -12.85 13.60 -26.10
CA ASP A 217 -12.89 14.27 -24.80
C ASP A 217 -13.25 13.25 -23.69
N ALA A 218 -12.47 13.18 -22.61
CA ALA A 218 -12.53 12.05 -21.67
C ALA A 218 -13.80 12.04 -20.80
N ALA A 219 -14.25 13.22 -20.35
CA ALA A 219 -15.48 13.34 -19.56
C ALA A 219 -16.74 13.00 -20.40
N PRO A 220 -16.88 13.49 -21.66
CA PRO A 220 -17.92 13.04 -22.57
C PRO A 220 -17.88 11.52 -22.86
N ARG A 221 -16.69 10.90 -22.91
CA ARG A 221 -16.55 9.46 -23.18
C ARG A 221 -17.06 8.57 -22.03
N ALA A 222 -16.74 8.89 -20.78
CA ALA A 222 -17.20 8.11 -19.62
C ALA A 222 -18.73 8.05 -19.52
N LEU A 223 -19.39 9.20 -19.73
CA LEU A 223 -20.85 9.30 -19.71
C LEU A 223 -21.53 8.52 -20.85
N ARG A 224 -20.91 8.47 -22.05
CA ARG A 224 -21.39 7.62 -23.17
C ARG A 224 -21.35 6.14 -22.82
N LEU A 225 -20.24 5.69 -22.24
CA LEU A 225 -20.09 4.29 -21.82
C LEU A 225 -21.12 3.93 -20.75
N ALA A 226 -21.32 4.80 -19.76
CA ALA A 226 -22.37 4.63 -18.76
C ALA A 226 -23.75 4.52 -19.42
N ALA A 227 -24.07 5.34 -20.43
CA ALA A 227 -25.34 5.30 -21.13
C ALA A 227 -25.55 4.01 -21.93
N ILE A 228 -24.54 3.55 -22.67
CA ILE A 228 -24.57 2.27 -23.40
C ILE A 228 -24.87 1.11 -22.45
N ARG A 229 -24.21 1.09 -21.29
CA ARG A 229 -24.39 0.05 -20.27
C ARG A 229 -25.76 0.14 -19.61
N ALA A 230 -26.22 1.34 -19.28
CA ALA A 230 -27.54 1.57 -18.76
C ALA A 230 -28.63 1.04 -19.73
N LEU A 231 -28.45 1.23 -21.05
CA LEU A 231 -29.34 0.66 -22.06
C LEU A 231 -29.34 -0.88 -22.05
N GLY A 232 -28.16 -1.52 -21.92
CA GLY A 232 -28.03 -2.96 -21.74
C GLY A 232 -28.76 -3.48 -20.49
N HIS A 233 -28.56 -2.82 -19.35
CA HIS A 233 -29.21 -3.16 -18.08
C HIS A 233 -30.73 -3.01 -18.12
N ILE A 234 -31.22 -1.95 -18.77
CA ILE A 234 -32.65 -1.69 -18.98
C ILE A 234 -33.26 -2.82 -19.83
N GLY A 235 -32.53 -3.34 -20.82
CA GLY A 235 -32.95 -4.52 -21.59
C GLY A 235 -34.00 -4.21 -22.67
N GLU A 236 -34.23 -2.95 -23.03
CA GLU A 236 -35.27 -2.58 -24.00
C GLU A 236 -34.79 -2.79 -25.44
N ALA A 237 -35.52 -3.59 -26.21
CA ALA A 237 -35.18 -3.89 -27.60
C ALA A 237 -35.09 -2.63 -28.50
N SER A 238 -35.77 -1.54 -28.13
CA SER A 238 -35.75 -0.28 -28.90
C SER A 238 -34.38 0.40 -28.95
N SER A 239 -33.45 0.08 -28.04
CA SER A 239 -32.09 0.61 -28.10
C SER A 239 -31.15 -0.20 -28.99
N VAL A 240 -31.53 -1.43 -29.38
CA VAL A 240 -30.68 -2.32 -30.19
C VAL A 240 -30.24 -1.67 -31.50
N PRO A 241 -31.09 -1.02 -32.31
CA PRO A 241 -30.66 -0.40 -33.57
C PRO A 241 -29.61 0.71 -33.36
N ALA A 242 -29.77 1.51 -32.30
CA ALA A 242 -28.82 2.57 -31.96
C ALA A 242 -27.48 2.00 -31.47
N LEU A 243 -27.51 0.92 -30.69
CA LEU A 243 -26.32 0.23 -30.20
C LEU A 243 -25.60 -0.54 -31.31
N GLU A 244 -26.31 -1.23 -32.21
CA GLU A 244 -25.72 -1.92 -33.37
C GLU A 244 -25.11 -0.92 -34.35
N LYS A 245 -25.79 0.22 -34.61
CA LYS A 245 -25.22 1.33 -35.37
C LYS A 245 -23.95 1.86 -34.70
N LEU A 246 -23.99 2.13 -33.40
CA LEU A 246 -22.83 2.59 -32.64
C LEU A 246 -21.68 1.56 -32.71
N ALA A 247 -21.98 0.27 -32.59
CA ALA A 247 -20.98 -0.80 -32.70
C ALA A 247 -20.35 -0.90 -34.10
N ALA A 248 -21.11 -0.60 -35.16
CA ALA A 248 -20.63 -0.60 -36.53
C ALA A 248 -19.79 0.65 -36.86
N GLU A 249 -20.18 1.82 -36.32
CA GLU A 249 -19.52 3.10 -36.59
C GLU A 249 -18.32 3.37 -35.68
N ALA A 250 -18.31 2.80 -34.48
CA ALA A 250 -17.23 2.94 -33.52
C ALA A 250 -15.98 2.23 -34.03
N LYS A 251 -15.04 3.01 -34.58
CA LYS A 251 -13.71 2.58 -35.01
C LYS A 251 -12.69 2.61 -33.85
N ASP A 252 -13.14 2.35 -32.63
CA ASP A 252 -12.33 2.28 -31.43
C ASP A 252 -12.22 0.85 -30.87
N ALA A 253 -12.52 -0.15 -31.70
CA ALA A 253 -12.11 -1.53 -31.52
C ALA A 253 -10.65 -1.56 -31.07
N PRO A 254 -10.24 -2.45 -30.15
CA PRO A 254 -8.86 -2.58 -29.74
C PRO A 254 -7.99 -2.92 -30.96
N LYS A 255 -7.47 -1.89 -31.65
CA LYS A 255 -6.28 -2.02 -32.48
C LYS A 255 -5.14 -2.12 -31.51
N ALA A 256 -4.98 -3.34 -31.08
CA ALA A 256 -3.95 -3.76 -30.21
C ALA A 256 -2.69 -3.77 -31.09
N GLU A 257 -2.07 -2.63 -31.38
CA GLU A 257 -0.78 -2.57 -32.06
C GLU A 257 0.06 -1.39 -31.55
N ARG A 258 1.27 -1.67 -31.05
CA ARG A 258 2.32 -0.67 -30.78
C ARG A 258 3.38 -0.79 -31.87
N GLY A 259 3.24 -0.02 -32.95
CA GLY A 259 3.98 -0.27 -34.19
C GLY A 259 3.50 -1.57 -34.85
N ASN A 260 4.38 -2.37 -35.49
CA ASN A 260 4.01 -3.64 -36.13
C ASN A 260 3.78 -4.82 -35.15
N LYS A 261 3.49 -4.57 -33.87
CA LYS A 261 3.36 -5.64 -32.86
C LYS A 261 1.99 -5.63 -32.22
N PRO A 262 1.25 -6.76 -32.23
CA PRO A 262 -0.04 -6.86 -31.59
C PRO A 262 0.03 -6.66 -30.07
N ILE A 263 -0.85 -5.82 -29.51
CA ILE A 263 -1.13 -5.80 -28.08
C ILE A 263 -2.10 -6.97 -27.81
N THR A 264 -1.91 -7.68 -26.71
CA THR A 264 -2.58 -8.98 -26.47
C THR A 264 -3.58 -8.92 -25.33
N ASN A 265 -3.88 -7.71 -24.82
CA ASN A 265 -4.79 -7.52 -23.72
C ASN A 265 -6.00 -6.66 -24.09
N ILE A 266 -7.13 -7.33 -24.28
CA ILE A 266 -8.42 -6.73 -24.62
C ILE A 266 -9.26 -6.34 -23.38
N TYR A 267 -8.87 -6.79 -22.18
CA TYR A 267 -9.63 -6.58 -20.93
C TYR A 267 -8.93 -5.66 -19.91
N SER A 268 -7.63 -5.36 -20.06
CA SER A 268 -6.88 -4.43 -19.18
C SER A 268 -6.79 -2.99 -19.68
N SER A 269 -7.80 -2.46 -20.35
CA SER A 269 -8.18 -1.08 -20.14
C SER A 269 -9.67 -0.94 -20.38
N SER A 270 -10.33 -0.18 -19.55
CA SER A 270 -11.59 0.38 -19.98
C SER A 270 -11.40 1.27 -21.24
N LYS A 271 -10.15 1.72 -21.49
CA LYS A 271 -9.67 2.22 -22.79
C LYS A 271 -9.46 1.12 -23.88
N SER A 272 -9.35 -0.17 -23.53
CA SER A 272 -9.19 -1.30 -24.47
C SER A 272 -10.53 -1.87 -24.95
N MET A 273 -11.60 -1.75 -24.17
CA MET A 273 -12.95 -1.99 -24.68
C MET A 273 -13.47 -0.71 -25.34
N GLY A 274 -13.33 -0.64 -26.66
CA GLY A 274 -13.96 0.42 -27.45
C GLY A 274 -15.47 0.52 -27.21
N LEU A 275 -16.06 1.66 -27.53
CA LEU A 275 -17.51 1.87 -27.64
C LEU A 275 -18.16 0.73 -28.44
N GLN A 276 -17.44 0.17 -29.43
CA GLN A 276 -17.85 -1.02 -30.16
C GLN A 276 -18.16 -2.21 -29.25
N VAL A 277 -17.21 -2.61 -28.39
CA VAL A 277 -17.34 -3.79 -27.53
C VAL A 277 -18.44 -3.57 -26.49
N HIS A 278 -18.50 -2.39 -25.89
CA HIS A 278 -19.57 -2.04 -24.94
C HIS A 278 -20.95 -2.08 -25.57
N ALA A 279 -21.11 -1.59 -26.80
CA ALA A 279 -22.37 -1.64 -27.52
C ALA A 279 -22.75 -3.07 -27.90
N GLN A 280 -21.79 -3.90 -28.32
CA GLN A 280 -22.00 -5.33 -28.59
C GLN A 280 -22.44 -6.11 -27.35
N LEU A 281 -21.79 -5.86 -26.19
CA LEU A 281 -22.16 -6.45 -24.92
C LEU A 281 -23.58 -6.03 -24.50
N ALA A 282 -23.92 -4.74 -24.60
CA ALA A 282 -25.26 -4.27 -24.29
C ALA A 282 -26.33 -4.92 -25.21
N VAL A 283 -26.03 -5.09 -26.49
CA VAL A 283 -26.91 -5.82 -27.43
C VAL A 283 -27.05 -7.29 -27.03
N ALA A 284 -25.96 -7.96 -26.63
CA ALA A 284 -25.98 -9.33 -26.16
C ALA A 284 -26.80 -9.49 -24.87
N GLU A 285 -26.65 -8.58 -23.92
CA GLU A 285 -27.46 -8.52 -22.69
C GLU A 285 -28.95 -8.36 -23.00
N ILE A 286 -29.31 -7.43 -23.90
CA ILE A 286 -30.71 -7.22 -24.32
C ILE A 286 -31.25 -8.50 -24.99
N LYS A 287 -30.48 -9.13 -25.88
CA LYS A 287 -30.84 -10.39 -26.55
C LYS A 287 -31.00 -11.56 -25.56
N ALA A 288 -30.25 -11.55 -24.46
CA ALA A 288 -30.38 -12.51 -23.36
C ALA A 288 -31.57 -12.21 -22.41
N GLY A 289 -32.40 -11.21 -22.72
CA GLY A 289 -33.59 -10.83 -21.93
C GLY A 289 -33.35 -9.74 -20.89
N GLY A 290 -32.21 -9.03 -20.97
CA GLY A 290 -31.77 -8.01 -20.01
C GLY A 290 -31.47 -8.59 -18.62
N ARG A 291 -31.07 -7.74 -17.66
CA ARG A 291 -30.92 -8.20 -16.27
C ARG A 291 -32.28 -8.54 -15.69
N ARG A 292 -32.40 -9.50 -14.78
CA ARG A 292 -33.71 -9.95 -14.24
C ARG A 292 -34.30 -9.03 -13.17
N ALA A 293 -33.50 -8.35 -12.34
CA ALA A 293 -33.97 -7.53 -11.22
C ALA A 293 -33.62 -6.03 -11.34
N PRO A 294 -34.45 -5.10 -10.84
CA PRO A 294 -34.09 -3.69 -10.65
C PRO A 294 -33.22 -3.50 -9.40
N GLY A 295 -32.32 -2.51 -9.46
CA GLY A 295 -31.28 -2.23 -8.47
C GLY A 295 -30.10 -3.21 -8.52
N ILE A 296 -29.05 -2.93 -7.77
CA ILE A 296 -28.00 -3.91 -7.47
C ILE A 296 -28.49 -4.73 -6.27
N ARG A 297 -29.04 -5.93 -6.47
CA ARG A 297 -29.53 -6.74 -5.33
C ARG A 297 -28.35 -7.29 -4.51
N GLN A 298 -28.23 -6.85 -3.26
CA GLN A 298 -27.40 -7.49 -2.23
C GLN A 298 -27.90 -8.88 -1.77
N ALA A 299 -29.04 -9.37 -2.27
CA ALA A 299 -29.78 -10.43 -1.58
C ALA A 299 -29.20 -11.85 -1.73
N GLY A 300 -28.57 -12.22 -2.86
CA GLY A 300 -27.75 -13.46 -2.94
C GLY A 300 -26.45 -13.34 -2.14
N PHE A 301 -26.12 -12.11 -1.80
CA PHE A 301 -24.82 -11.63 -1.41
C PHE A 301 -24.68 -11.49 0.14
N LEU A 302 -25.79 -11.46 0.90
CA LEU A 302 -25.77 -11.70 2.36
C LEU A 302 -25.42 -13.14 2.74
N ALA A 303 -25.65 -14.12 1.85
CA ALA A 303 -25.07 -15.47 1.99
C ALA A 303 -23.55 -15.47 1.72
N GLY A 304 -23.07 -14.47 0.98
CA GLY A 304 -21.68 -14.18 0.70
C GLY A 304 -20.96 -13.42 1.82
N ARG A 305 -21.65 -12.83 2.80
CA ARG A 305 -21.06 -12.11 3.94
C ARG A 305 -20.07 -12.95 4.75
N ASP A 306 -20.27 -14.27 4.80
CA ASP A 306 -19.45 -15.17 5.63
C ASP A 306 -18.46 -15.98 4.79
N LYS A 307 -18.67 -16.03 3.46
CA LYS A 307 -17.57 -16.22 2.49
C LYS A 307 -16.62 -15.02 2.60
N PHE A 308 -17.14 -13.81 2.62
CA PHE A 308 -16.44 -12.52 2.72
C PHE A 308 -15.65 -12.40 4.01
N TYR A 309 -16.23 -12.50 5.21
CA TYR A 309 -15.40 -12.44 6.42
C TYR A 309 -14.48 -13.64 6.58
N GLY A 310 -14.83 -14.81 6.07
CA GLY A 310 -13.93 -15.95 6.04
C GLY A 310 -12.76 -15.78 5.07
N LEU A 311 -12.98 -15.14 3.92
CA LEU A 311 -12.03 -15.03 2.81
C LEU A 311 -11.27 -13.70 2.82
N THR A 312 -11.87 -12.63 3.33
CA THR A 312 -11.21 -11.40 3.77
C THR A 312 -10.50 -11.62 5.08
N ARG A 313 -10.96 -12.43 6.07
CA ARG A 313 -10.04 -12.90 7.13
C ARG A 313 -8.97 -13.83 6.58
N ARG A 314 -9.17 -14.57 5.48
CA ARG A 314 -8.06 -15.32 4.87
C ARG A 314 -7.10 -14.40 4.14
N PHE A 315 -7.56 -13.53 3.25
CA PHE A 315 -6.77 -12.49 2.58
C PHE A 315 -6.12 -11.54 3.58
N ASN A 316 -6.76 -11.22 4.70
CA ASN A 316 -6.20 -10.39 5.77
C ASN A 316 -5.32 -11.20 6.73
N ALA A 317 -5.62 -12.47 7.00
CA ALA A 317 -4.72 -13.35 7.77
C ALA A 317 -3.56 -13.92 6.95
N LEU A 318 -3.60 -13.73 5.64
CA LEU A 318 -2.67 -14.25 4.64
C LEU A 318 -2.47 -13.18 3.58
N ALA A 319 -2.35 -11.90 3.95
CA ALA A 319 -2.12 -10.93 2.91
C ALA A 319 -0.90 -11.43 2.11
N GLY A 320 -1.06 -11.40 0.79
CA GLY A 320 -0.10 -11.75 -0.25
C GLY A 320 0.68 -13.06 -0.11
N ARG A 321 0.10 -14.13 -0.65
CA ARG A 321 0.88 -15.12 -1.40
C ARG A 321 0.22 -15.35 -2.74
N THR A 322 0.27 -14.33 -3.57
CA THR A 322 -0.29 -14.30 -4.92
C THR A 322 0.83 -14.22 -5.93
N SER A 323 0.62 -14.77 -7.11
CA SER A 323 1.54 -14.60 -8.22
C SER A 323 0.82 -14.65 -9.56
N THR A 324 1.48 -14.16 -10.60
CA THR A 324 0.94 -14.13 -11.96
C THR A 324 1.40 -15.26 -12.84
N PHE A 325 0.48 -15.78 -13.62
CA PHE A 325 0.73 -16.85 -14.59
C PHE A 325 0.73 -16.27 -16.01
N ARG A 326 1.74 -16.64 -16.81
CA ARG A 326 1.79 -16.38 -18.25
C ARG A 326 2.15 -17.66 -19.01
N LEU A 327 1.34 -18.71 -18.87
CA LEU A 327 1.56 -19.98 -19.56
C LEU A 327 0.30 -20.40 -20.32
N GLU A 328 0.49 -21.05 -21.46
CA GLU A 328 -0.59 -21.63 -22.29
C GLU A 328 -1.22 -22.88 -21.62
N ASP A 329 -0.46 -23.59 -20.77
CA ASP A 329 -0.97 -24.68 -19.91
C ASP A 329 -0.53 -24.45 -18.45
N THR A 330 -1.48 -24.10 -17.59
CA THR A 330 -1.26 -23.80 -16.16
C THR A 330 -1.51 -25.01 -15.25
N SER A 331 -2.01 -26.13 -15.79
CA SER A 331 -2.44 -27.28 -15.01
C SER A 331 -1.30 -27.95 -14.22
N VAL A 332 -0.08 -27.91 -14.77
CA VAL A 332 1.13 -28.52 -14.19
C VAL A 332 1.64 -27.76 -12.96
N LEU A 333 1.32 -26.47 -12.82
CA LEU A 333 1.82 -25.63 -11.73
C LEU A 333 0.93 -25.65 -10.48
N TRP A 334 -0.36 -25.96 -10.63
CA TRP A 334 -1.32 -25.96 -9.53
C TRP A 334 -0.92 -26.84 -8.33
N PRO A 335 -0.38 -28.06 -8.51
CA PRO A 335 0.09 -28.86 -7.39
C PRO A 335 1.19 -28.17 -6.57
N TYR A 336 2.13 -27.50 -7.24
CA TYR A 336 3.24 -26.80 -6.57
C TYR A 336 2.73 -25.60 -5.76
N VAL A 337 1.89 -24.76 -6.38
CA VAL A 337 1.25 -23.59 -5.74
C VAL A 337 0.51 -24.03 -4.47
N TRP A 338 -0.31 -25.08 -4.57
CA TRP A 338 -1.06 -25.62 -3.45
C TRP A 338 -0.16 -26.18 -2.33
N GLU A 339 0.84 -26.98 -2.67
CA GLU A 339 1.76 -27.59 -1.71
C GLU A 339 2.63 -26.59 -0.94
N SER A 340 2.92 -25.44 -1.55
CA SER A 340 3.66 -24.37 -0.87
C SER A 340 2.81 -23.61 0.15
N GLY A 341 1.48 -23.74 0.09
CA GLY A 341 0.59 -22.96 0.93
C GLY A 341 0.46 -21.52 0.48
N MET A 342 0.70 -21.24 -0.81
CA MET A 342 0.14 -20.06 -1.45
C MET A 342 -1.37 -20.10 -1.37
N THR A 343 -1.98 -18.93 -1.29
CA THR A 343 -3.43 -18.82 -1.08
C THR A 343 -4.11 -17.97 -2.11
N GLY A 344 -3.39 -17.41 -3.09
CA GLY A 344 -4.04 -16.78 -4.22
C GLY A 344 -3.21 -16.73 -5.50
N ILE A 345 -3.86 -16.24 -6.54
CA ILE A 345 -3.41 -16.07 -7.90
C ILE A 345 -3.87 -14.69 -8.36
N HIS A 346 -3.06 -14.09 -9.21
CA HIS A 346 -3.35 -12.82 -9.83
C HIS A 346 -3.15 -12.97 -11.35
N ASP A 347 -3.84 -12.19 -12.18
CA ASP A 347 -3.65 -12.18 -13.65
C ASP A 347 -3.22 -10.79 -14.13
N SER A 348 -1.93 -10.47 -14.06
CA SER A 348 -1.39 -9.19 -14.52
C SER A 348 -1.28 -9.17 -16.04
N TRP A 349 -1.72 -8.07 -16.65
CA TRP A 349 -1.51 -7.81 -18.08
C TRP A 349 -2.15 -8.80 -19.03
N GLY A 350 -3.11 -9.59 -18.57
CA GLY A 350 -4.11 -10.28 -19.37
C GLY A 350 -3.63 -10.54 -20.79
N ARG A 351 -2.80 -11.55 -20.97
CA ARG A 351 -3.02 -12.36 -22.16
C ARG A 351 -3.96 -13.45 -21.73
N PRO A 352 -5.28 -13.20 -21.63
CA PRO A 352 -6.14 -14.33 -21.90
C PRO A 352 -5.72 -14.75 -23.31
N LEU A 353 -5.45 -16.03 -23.48
CA LEU A 353 -5.84 -16.72 -24.72
C LEU A 353 -7.10 -16.01 -25.21
N GLY A 354 -7.27 -15.68 -26.51
CA GLY A 354 -8.45 -14.96 -27.01
C GLY A 354 -9.81 -15.69 -26.79
N ASP A 355 -9.88 -16.58 -25.82
CA ASP A 355 -10.90 -17.50 -25.36
C ASP A 355 -11.30 -17.20 -23.89
N PRO A 356 -12.43 -16.48 -23.69
CA PRO A 356 -13.06 -16.26 -22.39
C PRO A 356 -13.47 -17.54 -21.63
N GLU A 357 -13.58 -18.69 -22.29
CA GLU A 357 -13.93 -19.96 -21.67
C GLU A 357 -12.73 -20.57 -20.94
N ALA A 358 -11.52 -20.46 -21.52
CA ALA A 358 -10.28 -20.90 -20.88
C ALA A 358 -10.00 -20.10 -19.59
N HIS A 359 -10.20 -18.79 -19.62
CA HIS A 359 -10.05 -17.95 -18.43
C HIS A 359 -11.07 -18.34 -17.33
N ALA A 360 -12.33 -18.59 -17.67
CA ALA A 360 -13.34 -19.04 -16.70
C ALA A 360 -12.96 -20.38 -16.05
N LYS A 361 -12.44 -21.34 -16.83
CA LYS A 361 -11.94 -22.63 -16.31
C LYS A 361 -10.76 -22.47 -15.36
N MET A 362 -9.88 -21.50 -15.61
CA MET A 362 -8.78 -21.19 -14.68
C MET A 362 -9.29 -20.62 -13.34
N VAL A 363 -10.26 -19.71 -13.37
CA VAL A 363 -10.89 -19.17 -12.15
C VAL A 363 -11.63 -20.27 -11.39
N GLU A 364 -12.34 -21.16 -12.08
CA GLU A 364 -13.01 -22.32 -11.49
C GLU A 364 -12.00 -23.27 -10.82
N ALA A 365 -10.90 -23.61 -11.51
CA ALA A 365 -9.83 -24.46 -10.97
C ALA A 365 -9.18 -23.85 -9.72
N ALA A 366 -8.94 -22.53 -9.72
CA ALA A 366 -8.49 -21.81 -8.53
C ALA A 366 -9.50 -21.96 -7.37
N GLY A 367 -10.81 -21.91 -7.68
CA GLY A 367 -11.89 -22.12 -6.73
C GLY A 367 -11.94 -23.51 -6.14
N GLU A 368 -11.73 -24.55 -6.95
CA GLU A 368 -11.63 -25.94 -6.50
C GLU A 368 -10.44 -26.16 -5.55
N LEU A 369 -9.33 -25.47 -5.82
CA LEU A 369 -8.16 -25.44 -4.95
C LEU A 369 -8.34 -24.49 -3.76
N GLY A 370 -9.43 -23.74 -3.66
CA GLY A 370 -9.64 -22.77 -2.58
C GLY A 370 -8.65 -21.61 -2.56
N LEU A 371 -8.08 -21.27 -3.73
CA LEU A 371 -7.20 -20.12 -3.94
C LEU A 371 -8.02 -18.85 -4.16
N LEU A 372 -7.51 -17.73 -3.67
CA LEU A 372 -7.98 -16.38 -3.94
C LEU A 372 -7.57 -15.99 -5.37
N TRP A 373 -8.41 -15.30 -6.10
CA TRP A 373 -8.20 -14.80 -7.45
C TRP A 373 -8.45 -13.30 -7.45
N ILE A 374 -7.47 -12.55 -7.94
CA ILE A 374 -7.49 -11.09 -8.03
C ILE A 374 -7.27 -10.73 -9.51
N ASP A 375 -8.10 -9.84 -10.03
CA ASP A 375 -8.03 -9.39 -11.43
C ASP A 375 -7.48 -7.96 -11.53
N VAL A 376 -6.92 -7.59 -12.68
CA VAL A 376 -6.33 -6.25 -12.88
C VAL A 376 -7.39 -5.25 -13.29
N LEU A 377 -7.49 -4.16 -12.54
CA LEU A 377 -8.04 -2.92 -13.04
C LEU A 377 -6.95 -2.00 -13.60
N PRO A 378 -6.98 -1.74 -14.88
CA PRO A 378 -6.14 -0.72 -15.51
C PRO A 378 -6.59 0.68 -15.07
N GLY A 379 -5.63 1.53 -14.67
CA GLY A 379 -5.84 2.86 -14.06
C GLY A 379 -6.68 3.86 -14.87
N PRO A 380 -6.66 5.17 -14.56
CA PRO A 380 -7.02 5.86 -13.31
C PRO A 380 -8.54 6.00 -13.15
N GLY A 381 -9.03 6.07 -11.90
CA GLY A 381 -10.44 6.04 -11.42
C GLY A 381 -11.48 6.91 -12.12
N SER A 382 -11.63 6.70 -13.41
CA SER A 382 -12.59 7.29 -14.34
C SER A 382 -13.78 6.35 -14.49
N GLY A 383 -14.94 6.86 -14.93
CA GLY A 383 -16.13 6.03 -15.17
C GLY A 383 -15.94 4.84 -16.12
N VAL A 384 -14.84 4.86 -16.87
CA VAL A 384 -14.39 3.79 -17.75
C VAL A 384 -13.94 2.58 -16.89
N GLU A 385 -13.13 2.76 -15.83
CA GLU A 385 -12.72 1.65 -14.93
C GLU A 385 -13.90 0.95 -14.26
N LYS A 386 -14.84 1.74 -13.74
CA LYS A 386 -16.06 1.24 -13.11
C LYS A 386 -16.85 0.32 -14.05
N ALA A 387 -16.78 0.60 -15.36
CA ALA A 387 -17.41 -0.22 -16.37
C ALA A 387 -16.70 -1.54 -16.63
N GLY A 388 -15.36 -1.55 -16.67
CA GLY A 388 -14.57 -2.78 -16.76
C GLY A 388 -14.73 -3.65 -15.52
N ALA A 389 -14.60 -3.05 -14.34
CA ALA A 389 -14.75 -3.72 -13.05
C ALA A 389 -16.12 -4.38 -12.89
N GLU A 390 -17.19 -3.68 -13.27
CA GLU A 390 -18.54 -4.24 -13.17
C GLU A 390 -18.71 -5.44 -14.11
N ILE A 391 -18.13 -5.45 -15.31
CA ILE A 391 -18.18 -6.63 -16.22
C ILE A 391 -17.50 -7.84 -15.58
N VAL A 392 -16.30 -7.65 -15.02
CA VAL A 392 -15.54 -8.71 -14.33
C VAL A 392 -16.32 -9.21 -13.10
N ILE A 393 -16.83 -8.30 -12.27
CA ILE A 393 -17.64 -8.66 -11.10
C ILE A 393 -18.84 -9.50 -11.52
N LEU A 394 -19.61 -9.08 -12.52
CA LEU A 394 -20.81 -9.82 -12.95
C LEU A 394 -20.47 -11.18 -13.52
N ARG A 395 -19.32 -11.30 -14.18
CA ARG A 395 -18.86 -12.58 -14.75
C ARG A 395 -18.48 -13.56 -13.65
N TYR A 396 -17.85 -13.09 -12.58
CA TYR A 396 -17.29 -13.92 -11.50
C TYR A 396 -17.99 -13.72 -10.15
N GLU A 397 -19.22 -13.19 -10.13
CA GLU A 397 -19.89 -12.78 -8.88
C GLU A 397 -20.08 -13.95 -7.92
N ASP A 398 -20.41 -15.12 -8.47
CA ASP A 398 -20.63 -16.36 -7.76
C ASP A 398 -19.36 -17.19 -7.56
N GLU A 399 -18.24 -16.81 -8.20
CA GLU A 399 -17.01 -17.59 -8.16
C GLU A 399 -16.36 -17.55 -6.78
N PRO A 400 -16.21 -18.71 -6.11
CA PRO A 400 -15.61 -18.75 -4.77
C PRO A 400 -14.16 -18.27 -4.73
N ALA A 401 -13.46 -18.32 -5.87
CA ALA A 401 -12.09 -17.84 -6.00
C ALA A 401 -11.99 -16.35 -6.29
N PHE A 402 -12.99 -15.67 -6.88
CA PHE A 402 -12.84 -14.23 -7.16
C PHE A 402 -12.95 -13.41 -5.87
N HIS A 403 -11.98 -12.55 -5.55
CA HIS A 403 -11.93 -11.81 -4.27
C HIS A 403 -11.74 -10.32 -4.39
N GLY A 404 -11.22 -9.83 -5.51
CA GLY A 404 -10.78 -8.45 -5.53
C GLY A 404 -10.20 -8.04 -6.86
N PHE A 405 -9.79 -6.78 -6.87
CA PHE A 405 -9.09 -6.17 -7.96
C PHE A 405 -7.79 -5.57 -7.48
N TRP A 406 -6.83 -5.51 -8.39
CA TRP A 406 -5.58 -4.80 -8.24
C TRP A 406 -5.47 -3.75 -9.33
N SER A 407 -5.08 -2.53 -8.97
CA SER A 407 -4.71 -1.53 -9.96
C SER A 407 -3.20 -1.27 -9.93
N GLU A 408 -2.63 -1.29 -11.13
CA GLU A 408 -1.20 -1.14 -11.40
C GLU A 408 -0.85 0.35 -11.56
N GLU A 409 0.15 0.81 -10.81
CA GLU A 409 0.78 2.14 -10.88
C GLU A 409 -0.17 3.28 -11.31
N THR A 410 -1.18 3.64 -10.51
CA THR A 410 -2.10 4.71 -10.94
C THR A 410 -1.49 6.12 -10.78
N TRP A 411 -1.21 6.81 -11.89
CA TRP A 411 -0.52 8.12 -11.89
C TRP A 411 -1.47 9.33 -11.70
N PRO A 412 -1.16 10.29 -10.79
CA PRO A 412 -1.95 11.52 -10.53
C PRO A 412 -2.15 12.50 -11.69
N GLU A 413 -1.30 12.49 -12.72
CA GLU A 413 -1.38 13.40 -13.89
C GLU A 413 -2.64 13.23 -14.75
N MET A 414 -3.55 12.34 -14.35
CA MET A 414 -4.66 11.87 -15.17
C MET A 414 -6.08 12.33 -14.73
N GLY A 415 -6.28 13.38 -13.92
CA GLY A 415 -7.67 13.61 -13.44
C GLY A 415 -8.10 14.85 -12.66
N PHE A 416 -7.80 16.09 -13.09
CA PHE A 416 -8.64 17.26 -12.76
C PHE A 416 -8.41 18.43 -13.74
N SER A 417 -9.46 19.20 -13.98
CA SER A 417 -9.45 20.40 -14.84
C SER A 417 -8.81 21.60 -14.15
N GLY A 418 -8.37 22.59 -14.94
CA GLY A 418 -7.86 23.86 -14.40
C GLY A 418 -8.88 24.60 -13.52
N ALA A 419 -10.19 24.43 -13.80
CA ALA A 419 -11.25 24.99 -12.98
C ALA A 419 -11.37 24.29 -11.60
N GLU A 420 -11.20 22.96 -11.56
CA GLU A 420 -11.16 22.22 -10.30
C GLU A 420 -9.93 22.59 -9.48
N PHE A 421 -8.79 22.82 -10.13
CA PHE A 421 -7.59 23.30 -9.44
C PHE A 421 -7.75 24.72 -8.89
N ASP A 422 -8.33 25.64 -9.66
CA ASP A 422 -8.64 27.01 -9.19
C ASP A 422 -9.63 26.99 -8.02
N ALA A 423 -10.66 26.13 -8.08
CA ALA A 423 -11.60 25.93 -6.98
C ALA A 423 -10.89 25.39 -5.73
N TRP A 424 -9.97 24.44 -5.88
CA TRP A 424 -9.15 23.91 -4.80
C TRP A 424 -8.24 24.99 -4.18
N LEU A 425 -7.59 25.81 -5.01
CA LEU A 425 -6.77 26.94 -4.55
C LEU A 425 -7.60 27.93 -3.74
N LYS A 426 -8.80 28.26 -4.22
CA LYS A 426 -9.74 29.14 -3.51
C LYS A 426 -10.22 28.54 -2.20
N SER A 427 -10.51 27.23 -2.14
CA SER A 427 -10.90 26.59 -0.89
C SER A 427 -9.77 26.52 0.13
N ARG A 428 -8.52 26.36 -0.33
CA ARG A 428 -7.35 26.21 0.55
C ARG A 428 -6.78 27.53 1.04
N HIS A 429 -6.74 28.53 0.16
CA HIS A 429 -6.05 29.80 0.40
C HIS A 429 -6.99 31.02 0.38
N GLY A 430 -8.27 30.84 0.08
CA GLY A 430 -9.23 31.93 -0.07
C GLY A 430 -9.22 32.57 -1.47
N ALA A 431 -10.14 33.50 -1.70
CA ALA A 431 -10.29 34.17 -3.01
C ALA A 431 -9.06 34.99 -3.43
N ASP A 432 -8.22 35.38 -2.49
CA ASP A 432 -6.99 36.16 -2.66
C ASP A 432 -5.73 35.27 -2.80
N TYR A 433 -5.88 33.98 -3.11
CA TYR A 433 -4.78 33.02 -3.20
C TYR A 433 -3.61 33.49 -4.06
N ARG A 434 -3.89 34.20 -5.18
CA ARG A 434 -2.83 34.74 -6.06
C ARG A 434 -1.86 35.64 -5.29
N LYS A 435 -2.40 36.54 -4.47
CA LYS A 435 -1.60 37.44 -3.63
C LYS A 435 -0.83 36.66 -2.56
N LYS A 436 -1.49 35.70 -1.89
CA LYS A 436 -0.89 34.87 -0.84
C LYS A 436 0.24 33.99 -1.33
N LEU A 437 0.14 33.51 -2.56
CA LEU A 437 1.15 32.68 -3.21
C LEU A 437 2.17 33.50 -4.03
N GLY A 438 2.08 34.83 -4.01
CA GLY A 438 3.00 35.70 -4.75
C GLY A 438 2.90 35.58 -6.28
N LEU A 439 1.76 35.11 -6.79
CA LEU A 439 1.54 34.85 -8.22
C LEU A 439 1.31 36.16 -8.99
N LYS A 440 1.95 36.26 -10.15
CA LYS A 440 1.79 37.35 -11.12
C LYS A 440 0.61 37.06 -12.05
N ASP A 441 0.11 38.09 -12.74
CA ASP A 441 -1.06 37.95 -13.63
C ASP A 441 -0.84 36.99 -14.81
N HIS A 442 0.42 36.75 -15.20
CA HIS A 442 0.80 35.78 -16.23
C HIS A 442 1.07 34.37 -15.68
N ASP A 443 1.05 34.17 -14.35
CA ASP A 443 1.11 32.85 -13.74
C ASP A 443 -0.27 32.20 -13.94
N THR A 444 -0.40 31.52 -15.08
CA THR A 444 -1.65 30.88 -15.47
C THR A 444 -1.86 29.57 -14.71
N VAL A 445 -3.02 29.42 -14.09
CA VAL A 445 -3.57 28.12 -13.67
C VAL A 445 -3.73 27.31 -14.95
N LEU A 446 -2.97 26.22 -15.07
CA LEU A 446 -2.78 25.39 -16.27
C LEU A 446 -3.94 25.47 -17.29
N GLY A 447 -3.70 26.19 -18.38
CA GLY A 447 -4.54 26.20 -19.57
C GLY A 447 -4.03 25.19 -20.59
N ARG A 448 -4.51 23.94 -20.52
CA ARG A 448 -4.84 23.03 -21.64
C ARG A 448 -5.15 21.63 -21.10
N ASP A 449 -6.19 21.02 -21.66
CA ASP A 449 -6.62 19.64 -21.39
C ASP A 449 -5.47 18.64 -21.55
N TRP A 450 -5.18 17.91 -20.48
CA TRP A 450 -4.10 16.91 -20.40
C TRP A 450 -4.52 15.49 -20.87
N ASN A 451 -5.66 15.37 -21.55
CA ASN A 451 -6.27 14.07 -21.84
C ASN A 451 -5.69 13.27 -23.03
N THR A 452 -4.53 13.62 -23.59
CA THR A 452 -4.01 12.92 -24.78
C THR A 452 -2.70 12.19 -24.53
N TRP A 453 -2.84 10.90 -24.22
CA TRP A 453 -1.86 9.85 -24.58
C TRP A 453 -2.03 9.49 -26.08
N SER A 454 -2.02 10.47 -27.01
CA SER A 454 -2.32 10.20 -28.43
C SER A 454 -1.26 10.67 -29.43
N ASP A 455 -0.61 9.68 -30.01
CA ASP A 455 -0.31 9.44 -31.44
C ASP A 455 0.50 10.42 -32.29
N LYS A 456 0.89 11.61 -31.83
CA LYS A 456 1.90 12.42 -32.55
C LYS A 456 2.84 13.14 -31.60
N GLY A 457 3.84 12.41 -31.14
CA GLY A 457 4.91 12.90 -30.26
C GLY A 457 4.71 12.40 -28.85
N GLY A 458 5.64 11.56 -28.40
CA GLY A 458 5.64 11.03 -27.03
C GLY A 458 5.58 12.15 -25.99
N PHE A 459 5.18 11.76 -24.78
CA PHE A 459 5.32 12.49 -23.52
C PHE A 459 6.18 13.76 -23.67
N ASN A 460 5.56 14.96 -23.69
CA ASN A 460 6.29 16.21 -23.65
C ASN A 460 6.35 16.67 -22.18
N PRO A 461 7.48 16.50 -21.47
CA PRO A 461 7.61 16.84 -20.05
C PRO A 461 7.49 18.35 -19.74
N GLY A 462 7.30 19.19 -20.76
CA GLY A 462 7.46 20.63 -20.69
C GLY A 462 6.33 21.42 -20.03
N SER A 463 5.22 20.80 -19.61
CA SER A 463 4.06 21.52 -19.06
C SER A 463 4.05 21.65 -17.53
N THR A 464 4.76 20.79 -16.78
CA THR A 464 5.01 21.08 -15.34
C THR A 464 6.10 22.14 -15.15
N ASN A 465 6.91 22.41 -16.19
CA ASN A 465 7.88 23.52 -16.21
C ASN A 465 7.22 24.92 -16.28
N GLN A 466 5.89 25.02 -16.40
CA GLN A 466 5.18 26.30 -16.40
C GLN A 466 4.71 26.73 -15.01
N CYS A 467 4.70 25.82 -14.03
CA CYS A 467 4.44 26.13 -12.63
C CYS A 467 5.78 26.09 -11.89
N ALA A 468 6.36 27.24 -11.59
CA ALA A 468 7.52 27.35 -10.70
C ALA A 468 7.05 27.73 -9.28
N GLY A 469 7.77 27.27 -8.27
CA GLY A 469 7.56 27.68 -6.88
C GLY A 469 6.18 27.27 -6.32
N PRO A 470 5.46 28.17 -5.63
CA PRO A 470 4.30 27.81 -4.80
C PRO A 470 3.15 27.12 -5.56
N LEU A 471 2.97 27.44 -6.84
CA LEU A 471 1.91 26.87 -7.67
C LEU A 471 2.14 25.38 -7.98
N LYS A 472 3.40 24.95 -8.10
CA LYS A 472 3.77 23.53 -8.31
C LYS A 472 3.48 22.69 -7.07
N SER A 473 3.86 23.20 -5.90
CA SER A 473 3.57 22.58 -4.60
C SER A 473 2.05 22.40 -4.41
N ALA A 474 1.28 23.46 -4.68
CA ALA A 474 -0.18 23.43 -4.64
C ALA A 474 -0.79 22.40 -5.62
N PHE A 475 -0.27 22.35 -6.85
CA PHE A 475 -0.74 21.40 -7.86
C PHE A 475 -0.53 19.95 -7.44
N LEU A 476 0.65 19.60 -6.94
CA LEU A 476 0.99 18.22 -6.54
C LEU A 476 0.17 17.78 -5.31
N GLN A 477 -0.05 18.69 -4.35
CA GLN A 477 -0.96 18.44 -3.23
C GLN A 477 -2.39 18.18 -3.70
N CYS A 478 -2.91 19.02 -4.60
CA CYS A 478 -4.23 18.82 -5.21
C CYS A 478 -4.30 17.48 -5.96
N ALA A 479 -3.26 17.14 -6.72
CA ALA A 479 -3.21 15.90 -7.49
C ALA A 479 -3.21 14.65 -6.59
N GLY A 480 -2.44 14.65 -5.50
CA GLY A 480 -2.45 13.58 -4.51
C GLY A 480 -3.80 13.41 -3.83
N GLU A 481 -4.46 14.52 -3.47
CA GLU A 481 -5.83 14.49 -2.88
C GLU A 481 -6.86 13.94 -3.87
N LYS A 482 -6.84 14.43 -5.11
CA LYS A 482 -7.76 13.96 -6.16
C LYS A 482 -7.56 12.51 -6.50
N LEU A 483 -6.32 12.02 -6.50
CA LEU A 483 -6.03 10.61 -6.69
C LEU A 483 -6.60 9.76 -5.55
N ALA A 484 -6.36 10.16 -4.30
CA ALA A 484 -6.90 9.45 -3.14
C ALA A 484 -8.45 9.42 -3.14
N ASP A 485 -9.10 10.53 -3.51
CA ASP A 485 -10.54 10.61 -3.66
C ASP A 485 -11.06 9.66 -4.76
N SER A 486 -10.36 9.62 -5.89
CA SER A 486 -10.67 8.75 -7.02
C SER A 486 -10.59 7.27 -6.64
N TRP A 487 -9.53 6.86 -5.94
CA TRP A 487 -9.37 5.50 -5.43
C TRP A 487 -10.45 5.11 -4.43
N ARG A 488 -10.77 6.01 -3.49
CA ARG A 488 -11.85 5.83 -2.53
C ARG A 488 -13.19 5.62 -3.23
N GLU A 489 -13.48 6.46 -4.23
CA GLU A 489 -14.72 6.39 -5.00
C GLU A 489 -14.82 5.07 -5.79
N SER A 490 -13.74 4.65 -6.47
CA SER A 490 -13.67 3.38 -7.18
C SER A 490 -13.92 2.20 -6.23
N GLN A 491 -13.22 2.16 -5.10
CA GLN A 491 -13.36 1.08 -4.12
C GLN A 491 -14.77 1.03 -3.51
N GLU A 492 -15.35 2.17 -3.14
CA GLU A 492 -16.73 2.24 -2.63
C GLU A 492 -17.76 1.82 -3.69
N TRP A 493 -17.54 2.20 -4.94
CA TRP A 493 -18.36 1.77 -6.07
C TRP A 493 -18.36 0.25 -6.22
N MET A 494 -17.17 -0.36 -6.25
CA MET A 494 -17.01 -1.82 -6.36
C MET A 494 -17.57 -2.56 -5.15
N ARG A 495 -17.39 -2.03 -3.93
CA ARG A 495 -18.02 -2.55 -2.71
C ARG A 495 -19.55 -2.51 -2.80
N GLY A 496 -20.11 -1.50 -3.48
CA GLY A 496 -21.54 -1.41 -3.78
C GLY A 496 -22.03 -2.48 -4.77
N LEU A 497 -21.18 -2.90 -5.71
CA LEU A 497 -21.47 -3.97 -6.67
C LEU A 497 -21.33 -5.38 -6.05
N ARG A 498 -20.28 -5.58 -5.25
CA ARG A 498 -19.99 -6.82 -4.52
C ARG A 498 -19.28 -6.46 -3.22
N LYS A 499 -19.98 -6.50 -2.08
CA LYS A 499 -19.33 -6.19 -0.79
C LYS A 499 -18.26 -7.23 -0.48
N GLY A 500 -17.09 -6.74 -0.12
CA GLY A 500 -15.95 -7.61 0.13
C GLY A 500 -15.11 -7.99 -1.05
N CYS A 501 -15.33 -7.32 -2.19
CA CYS A 501 -14.28 -7.15 -3.17
C CYS A 501 -13.15 -6.32 -2.51
N ALA A 502 -11.98 -6.93 -2.33
CA ALA A 502 -10.77 -6.22 -1.89
C ALA A 502 -10.23 -5.38 -3.04
N PHE A 503 -9.82 -4.16 -2.76
CA PHE A 503 -9.19 -3.32 -3.76
C PHE A 503 -7.79 -2.89 -3.32
N THR A 504 -6.79 -3.26 -4.13
CA THR A 504 -5.38 -2.95 -3.87
C THR A 504 -4.81 -2.10 -4.99
N TYR A 505 -3.93 -1.16 -4.64
CA TYR A 505 -3.15 -0.39 -5.60
C TYR A 505 -1.68 -0.65 -5.33
N SER A 506 -0.91 -1.02 -6.36
CA SER A 506 0.55 -0.91 -6.26
C SER A 506 0.94 0.55 -6.51
N ILE A 507 1.79 1.07 -5.63
CA ILE A 507 2.37 2.41 -5.77
C ILE A 507 3.84 2.22 -6.00
N SER A 508 4.35 2.60 -7.17
CA SER A 508 5.78 2.47 -7.41
C SER A 508 6.57 3.53 -6.68
N GLU A 509 7.84 3.21 -6.39
CA GLU A 509 8.78 4.17 -5.83
C GLU A 509 8.91 5.46 -6.66
N ILE A 510 8.69 5.37 -7.98
CA ILE A 510 8.75 6.53 -8.87
C ILE A 510 7.56 7.46 -8.59
N GLN A 511 6.39 6.93 -8.28
CA GLN A 511 5.21 7.73 -7.95
C GLN A 511 5.40 8.51 -6.65
N LEU A 512 6.00 7.89 -5.63
CA LEU A 512 6.37 8.59 -4.39
C LEU A 512 7.28 9.80 -4.68
N ARG A 513 8.28 9.61 -5.54
CA ARG A 513 9.24 10.67 -5.90
C ARG A 513 8.63 11.79 -6.75
N LYS A 514 7.63 11.49 -7.56
CA LYS A 514 6.99 12.47 -8.46
C LYS A 514 5.85 13.23 -7.81
N TYR A 515 5.19 12.66 -6.81
CA TYR A 515 3.98 13.26 -6.22
C TYR A 515 4.07 13.35 -4.69
N PRO A 516 4.92 14.26 -4.19
CA PRO A 516 5.03 14.51 -2.77
C PRO A 516 3.68 14.88 -2.14
N GLY A 517 3.41 14.29 -0.98
CA GLY A 517 2.17 14.44 -0.21
C GLY A 517 1.09 13.42 -0.57
N MET A 518 1.34 12.53 -1.53
CA MET A 518 0.40 11.48 -1.94
C MET A 518 0.48 10.23 -1.05
N ALA A 519 1.68 9.83 -0.63
CA ALA A 519 1.94 8.53 -0.01
C ALA A 519 1.10 8.24 1.23
N GLY A 520 1.11 9.17 2.19
CA GLY A 520 0.33 9.05 3.42
C GLY A 520 -1.18 9.05 3.17
N LYS A 521 -1.66 9.89 2.24
CA LYS A 521 -3.09 9.98 1.90
C LYS A 521 -3.59 8.74 1.17
N ALA A 522 -2.80 8.22 0.24
CA ALA A 522 -3.02 6.98 -0.49
C ALA A 522 -3.30 5.79 0.45
N GLY A 523 -2.46 5.61 1.47
CA GLY A 523 -2.66 4.52 2.43
C GLY A 523 -3.98 4.61 3.21
N SER A 524 -4.56 5.81 3.38
CA SER A 524 -5.79 6.01 4.16
C SER A 524 -7.07 5.61 3.42
N VAL A 525 -6.99 5.34 2.12
CA VAL A 525 -8.18 5.12 1.28
C VAL A 525 -8.30 3.72 0.68
N ILE A 526 -7.27 2.86 0.75
CA ILE A 526 -7.22 1.56 0.07
C ILE A 526 -7.07 0.36 1.03
N ASP A 527 -7.56 -0.82 0.65
CA ASP A 527 -7.55 -2.03 1.52
C ASP A 527 -6.15 -2.61 1.72
N ALA A 528 -5.31 -2.51 0.70
CA ALA A 528 -3.90 -2.86 0.73
C ALA A 528 -3.15 -1.86 -0.14
N ASN A 529 -2.06 -1.32 0.41
CA ASN A 529 -1.13 -0.43 -0.28
C ASN A 529 0.21 -1.14 -0.35
N GLY A 530 1.07 -0.85 -1.31
CA GLY A 530 2.47 -1.24 -1.14
C GLY A 530 3.33 -0.96 -2.35
N PRO A 531 4.65 -1.09 -2.15
CA PRO A 531 5.61 -0.67 -3.14
C PRO A 531 5.64 -1.65 -4.31
N GLU A 532 5.66 -1.13 -5.54
CA GLU A 532 6.26 -1.89 -6.64
C GLU A 532 7.78 -1.76 -6.54
N THR A 533 8.44 -2.88 -6.23
CA THR A 533 9.89 -2.97 -6.09
C THR A 533 10.46 -3.92 -7.14
N TYR A 534 11.43 -3.47 -7.91
CA TYR A 534 12.09 -4.34 -8.90
C TYR A 534 13.13 -5.29 -8.29
N GLN A 535 13.23 -5.31 -6.96
CA GLN A 535 14.16 -6.11 -6.18
C GLN A 535 13.45 -6.73 -4.99
N CYS A 536 13.55 -8.06 -4.83
CA CYS A 536 12.87 -8.76 -3.75
C CYS A 536 13.65 -8.80 -2.44
N PHE A 537 14.90 -8.32 -2.38
CA PHE A 537 15.81 -8.51 -1.23
C PHE A 537 16.36 -7.19 -0.66
N GLY A 538 16.88 -7.24 0.56
CA GLY A 538 17.55 -6.11 1.22
C GLY A 538 16.62 -5.20 2.01
N ARG A 539 17.20 -4.33 2.84
CA ARG A 539 16.47 -3.46 3.79
C ARG A 539 15.64 -2.36 3.12
N TYR A 540 15.95 -2.00 1.88
CA TYR A 540 15.18 -1.01 1.12
C TYR A 540 13.72 -1.44 0.91
N ASN A 541 13.49 -2.75 0.70
CA ASN A 541 12.14 -3.28 0.56
C ASN A 541 11.33 -3.20 1.87
N GLY A 542 11.97 -3.51 3.01
CA GLY A 542 11.38 -3.33 4.34
C GLY A 542 11.08 -1.87 4.65
N TYR A 543 12.01 -0.97 4.34
CA TYR A 543 11.81 0.49 4.42
C TYR A 543 10.55 0.93 3.64
N LEU A 544 10.42 0.54 2.38
CA LEU A 544 9.25 0.91 1.59
C LEU A 544 7.95 0.31 2.16
N MET A 545 7.95 -0.96 2.58
CA MET A 545 6.77 -1.58 3.19
C MET A 545 6.31 -0.86 4.47
N GLU A 546 7.24 -0.58 5.39
CA GLU A 546 6.93 0.16 6.62
C GLU A 546 6.40 1.56 6.31
N MET A 547 7.00 2.22 5.33
CA MET A 547 6.58 3.54 4.89
C MET A 547 5.14 3.54 4.34
N PHE A 548 4.73 2.50 3.63
CA PHE A 548 3.36 2.35 3.14
C PHE A 548 2.36 1.88 4.21
N MET A 549 2.82 1.21 5.27
CA MET A 549 2.01 0.92 6.44
C MET A 549 1.81 2.13 7.34
N ASP A 550 2.74 3.07 7.38
CA ASP A 550 2.61 4.34 8.12
C ASP A 550 2.16 4.13 9.59
N GLY A 551 2.80 3.15 10.25
CA GLY A 551 2.55 2.74 11.64
C GLY A 551 1.17 2.12 11.91
N GLU A 552 0.37 1.85 10.87
CA GLU A 552 -0.97 1.29 11.02
C GLU A 552 -1.02 -0.21 10.76
N ALA A 553 -1.99 -0.88 11.40
CA ALA A 553 -2.30 -2.28 11.14
C ALA A 553 -3.03 -2.43 9.79
N ARG A 554 -2.26 -2.40 8.70
CA ARG A 554 -2.76 -2.63 7.33
C ARG A 554 -1.80 -3.50 6.53
N PRO A 555 -2.27 -4.25 5.54
CA PRO A 555 -1.38 -5.05 4.70
C PRO A 555 -0.58 -4.15 3.76
N ALA A 556 0.73 -4.39 3.69
CA ALA A 556 1.63 -3.78 2.71
C ALA A 556 1.92 -4.76 1.57
N MET A 557 1.21 -4.65 0.44
CA MET A 557 1.40 -5.53 -0.73
C MET A 557 2.55 -5.04 -1.60
N ALA A 558 3.73 -5.66 -1.50
CA ALA A 558 4.79 -5.38 -2.46
C ALA A 558 4.64 -6.22 -3.72
N GLU A 559 4.69 -5.56 -4.87
CA GLU A 559 4.90 -6.19 -6.17
C GLU A 559 6.40 -6.31 -6.37
N PHE A 560 6.95 -7.52 -6.27
CA PHE A 560 8.38 -7.72 -6.44
C PHE A 560 8.72 -8.44 -7.73
N TYR A 561 9.78 -7.94 -8.35
CA TYR A 561 10.48 -8.60 -9.44
C TYR A 561 11.76 -9.24 -8.91
N ASN A 562 12.11 -10.37 -9.52
CA ASN A 562 13.37 -11.05 -9.24
C ASN A 562 14.49 -10.64 -10.23
N TRP A 563 14.31 -9.52 -10.94
CA TRP A 563 15.18 -9.08 -12.04
C TRP A 563 16.63 -8.83 -11.61
N TYR A 564 16.82 -8.31 -10.40
CA TYR A 564 18.14 -7.92 -9.89
C TYR A 564 18.62 -8.77 -8.71
N THR A 565 17.99 -9.92 -8.44
CA THR A 565 18.32 -10.75 -7.27
C THR A 565 19.65 -11.50 -7.50
N PRO A 566 20.70 -11.27 -6.70
CA PRO A 566 22.04 -11.77 -6.99
C PRO A 566 22.21 -13.29 -6.83
N SER A 567 21.43 -13.93 -5.95
CA SER A 567 21.50 -15.37 -5.68
C SER A 567 20.20 -15.92 -5.08
N GLU A 568 20.10 -17.25 -4.98
CA GLU A 568 18.95 -17.91 -4.35
C GLU A 568 18.82 -17.54 -2.86
N GLU A 569 19.93 -17.39 -2.15
CA GLU A 569 19.98 -17.01 -0.74
C GLU A 569 19.40 -15.62 -0.50
N HIS A 570 19.57 -14.70 -1.46
CA HIS A 570 18.96 -13.37 -1.43
C HIS A 570 17.45 -13.46 -1.65
N ALA A 571 17.01 -14.29 -2.60
CA ALA A 571 15.59 -14.49 -2.86
C ALA A 571 14.86 -14.99 -1.60
N VAL A 572 15.39 -16.03 -0.95
CA VAL A 572 14.79 -16.61 0.27
C VAL A 572 14.64 -15.57 1.38
N ARG A 573 15.66 -14.74 1.61
CA ARG A 573 15.63 -13.65 2.60
C ARG A 573 14.60 -12.59 2.24
N GLY A 574 14.54 -12.24 0.95
CA GLY A 574 13.52 -11.36 0.40
C GLY A 574 12.09 -11.83 0.66
N PHE A 575 11.78 -13.09 0.33
CA PHE A 575 10.48 -13.68 0.65
C PHE A 575 10.22 -13.76 2.16
N ALA A 576 11.25 -14.04 2.97
CA ALA A 576 11.12 -14.11 4.43
C ALA A 576 10.87 -12.74 5.08
N GLN A 577 11.37 -11.65 4.48
CA GLN A 577 11.15 -10.28 4.91
C GLN A 577 9.66 -9.90 5.00
N HIS A 578 8.84 -10.45 4.11
CA HIS A 578 7.40 -10.22 4.13
C HIS A 578 6.69 -10.82 5.34
N LEU A 579 7.30 -11.81 6.00
CA LEU A 579 6.74 -12.39 7.23
C LEU A 579 6.73 -11.39 8.39
N MET A 580 7.62 -10.39 8.34
CA MET A 580 7.76 -9.40 9.41
C MET A 580 7.29 -7.98 9.00
N HIS A 581 7.39 -7.58 7.72
CA HIS A 581 7.06 -6.21 7.27
C HIS A 581 5.79 -6.07 6.46
N GLY A 582 5.45 -7.01 5.58
CA GLY A 582 4.37 -6.75 4.61
C GLY A 582 3.01 -7.22 5.10
N GLY A 583 2.99 -8.27 5.92
CA GLY A 583 1.81 -9.13 6.06
C GLY A 583 1.30 -9.72 4.73
N CYS A 584 1.92 -9.32 3.58
CA CYS A 584 1.54 -9.40 2.18
C CYS A 584 2.73 -9.35 1.22
N PHE A 585 2.81 -10.30 0.28
CA PHE A 585 3.72 -10.26 -0.86
C PHE A 585 3.07 -10.77 -2.15
N TYR A 586 3.40 -10.12 -3.26
CA TYR A 586 2.96 -10.50 -4.58
C TYR A 586 4.17 -10.63 -5.52
N SER A 587 4.41 -11.85 -6.00
CA SER A 587 5.49 -12.08 -6.97
C SER A 587 4.97 -11.77 -8.36
N PHE A 588 5.52 -10.73 -8.99
CA PHE A 588 5.24 -10.47 -10.39
C PHE A 588 5.90 -11.55 -11.24
N ALA A 589 5.05 -12.28 -11.97
CA ALA A 589 5.31 -13.39 -12.85
C ALA A 589 5.95 -14.63 -12.18
N PHE A 590 5.12 -15.58 -11.72
CA PHE A 590 5.54 -16.81 -11.05
C PHE A 590 6.49 -17.69 -11.89
N HIS A 591 6.34 -17.62 -13.22
CA HIS A 591 7.25 -18.28 -14.16
C HIS A 591 8.63 -17.64 -14.22
N GLN A 592 8.77 -16.37 -13.80
CA GLN A 592 10.04 -15.65 -13.66
C GLN A 592 10.77 -15.97 -12.36
N VAL A 593 10.20 -16.80 -11.48
CA VAL A 593 10.85 -17.04 -10.19
C VAL A 593 12.19 -17.79 -10.39
N PHE A 594 12.52 -18.35 -11.58
CA PHE A 594 13.56 -19.38 -11.65
C PHE A 594 14.50 -19.49 -12.89
N GLU A 595 14.95 -18.41 -13.55
CA GLU A 595 16.21 -18.42 -14.34
C GLU A 595 16.71 -17.01 -14.71
N HIS A 596 17.95 -16.60 -14.40
CA HIS A 596 18.43 -15.23 -14.65
C HIS A 596 18.37 -14.83 -16.14
N GLY A 597 17.38 -14.01 -16.50
CA GLY A 597 17.31 -13.33 -17.79
C GLY A 597 18.00 -11.96 -17.71
N SER A 598 18.81 -11.60 -18.70
CA SER A 598 19.48 -10.28 -18.78
C SER A 598 18.61 -9.17 -19.39
N THR A 599 17.35 -9.47 -19.77
CA THR A 599 16.40 -8.54 -20.41
C THR A 599 14.93 -8.90 -20.09
N TYR A 600 13.99 -8.01 -20.42
CA TYR A 600 12.54 -8.05 -20.14
C TYR A 600 11.77 -9.34 -20.53
N ASP A 601 12.37 -10.30 -21.25
CA ASP A 601 11.66 -11.44 -21.89
C ASP A 601 12.42 -12.80 -21.85
N MET A 602 13.03 -13.24 -20.72
CA MET A 602 13.64 -14.60 -20.66
C MET A 602 13.64 -15.23 -19.27
N TRP A 603 12.76 -16.22 -18.99
CA TRP A 603 12.82 -17.04 -17.76
C TRP A 603 12.24 -18.46 -18.01
N ASN A 604 12.95 -19.52 -17.58
CA ASN A 604 12.45 -20.91 -17.51
C ASN A 604 12.24 -21.38 -16.07
N TRP A 605 11.53 -22.49 -15.90
CA TRP A 605 11.28 -23.14 -14.62
C TRP A 605 12.48 -23.98 -14.13
N ASP A 606 12.94 -23.75 -12.89
CA ASP A 606 13.89 -24.62 -12.16
C ASP A 606 13.25 -25.14 -10.85
N ALA A 607 13.04 -26.45 -10.77
CA ALA A 607 12.43 -27.12 -9.64
C ALA A 607 13.30 -27.15 -8.37
N ALA A 608 14.64 -27.04 -8.48
CA ALA A 608 15.54 -27.07 -7.33
C ALA A 608 15.39 -25.81 -6.47
N ARG A 609 15.37 -24.64 -7.11
CA ARG A 609 15.18 -23.34 -6.45
C ARG A 609 13.80 -23.17 -5.82
N TRP A 610 12.77 -23.78 -6.40
CA TRP A 610 11.43 -23.81 -5.81
C TRP A 610 11.41 -24.42 -4.40
N GLY A 611 12.28 -25.41 -4.15
CA GLY A 611 12.35 -26.11 -2.87
C GLY A 611 12.59 -25.17 -1.68
N ASN A 612 13.40 -24.13 -1.83
CA ASN A 612 13.74 -23.21 -0.74
C ASN A 612 12.67 -22.13 -0.52
N VAL A 613 12.12 -21.54 -1.58
CA VAL A 613 10.99 -20.58 -1.47
C VAL A 613 9.75 -21.27 -0.88
N LYS A 614 9.49 -22.54 -1.27
CA LYS A 614 8.42 -23.37 -0.72
C LYS A 614 8.48 -23.48 0.80
N LYS A 615 9.68 -23.57 1.40
CA LYS A 615 9.85 -23.62 2.87
C LYS A 615 9.35 -22.34 3.55
N VAL A 616 9.61 -21.17 2.97
CA VAL A 616 9.14 -19.88 3.48
C VAL A 616 7.61 -19.85 3.50
N PHE A 617 6.95 -20.22 2.39
CA PHE A 617 5.49 -20.25 2.32
C PHE A 617 4.89 -21.29 3.27
N GLN A 618 5.52 -22.45 3.43
CA GLN A 618 5.07 -23.46 4.39
C GLN A 618 5.21 -22.98 5.83
N LYS A 619 6.32 -22.33 6.21
CA LYS A 619 6.49 -21.71 7.56
C LYS A 619 5.39 -20.68 7.78
N ALA A 620 5.24 -19.79 6.82
CA ALA A 620 4.25 -18.73 6.87
C ALA A 620 2.81 -19.29 6.95
N ARG A 621 2.52 -20.47 6.37
CA ARG A 621 1.21 -21.14 6.51
C ARG A 621 0.97 -21.64 7.93
N LYS A 622 2.01 -22.16 8.61
CA LYS A 622 1.93 -22.64 9.99
C LYS A 622 1.69 -21.49 10.97
N ILE A 623 2.35 -20.35 10.75
CA ILE A 623 2.30 -19.20 11.66
C ILE A 623 1.28 -18.13 11.25
N ARG A 624 0.40 -18.42 10.29
CA ARG A 624 -0.49 -17.43 9.65
C ARG A 624 -1.31 -16.60 10.63
N ASP A 625 -1.78 -17.20 11.72
CA ASP A 625 -2.66 -16.53 12.68
C ASP A 625 -1.92 -15.43 13.47
N TYR A 626 -0.58 -15.48 13.48
CA TYR A 626 0.31 -14.53 14.16
C TYR A 626 0.83 -13.43 13.23
N ILE A 627 0.89 -13.67 11.92
CA ILE A 627 1.37 -12.70 10.91
C ILE A 627 0.20 -11.99 10.19
N ALA A 628 -1.03 -12.25 10.63
CA ALA A 628 -2.28 -11.68 10.14
C ALA A 628 -2.44 -10.22 10.58
N ILE A 629 -2.15 -9.26 9.68
CA ILE A 629 -2.20 -7.78 9.85
C ILE A 629 -2.00 -7.36 11.31
N PRO A 630 -0.82 -7.61 11.90
CA PRO A 630 -0.62 -7.23 13.27
C PRO A 630 -0.30 -5.73 13.36
N ALA A 631 -0.79 -5.06 14.40
CA ALA A 631 -0.38 -3.69 14.68
C ALA A 631 1.10 -3.69 15.09
N SER A 632 1.81 -2.58 14.89
CA SER A 632 3.16 -2.44 15.45
C SER A 632 3.10 -2.22 16.96
N ALA A 633 4.06 -2.77 17.69
CA ALA A 633 4.32 -2.44 19.08
C ALA A 633 5.56 -1.54 19.24
N ALA A 634 6.17 -1.10 18.14
CA ALA A 634 7.28 -0.16 18.18
C ALA A 634 6.87 1.14 18.87
N ASN A 635 7.78 1.68 19.69
CA ASN A 635 7.60 2.96 20.37
C ASN A 635 8.62 4.01 19.90
N VAL A 636 9.33 3.72 18.81
CA VAL A 636 10.23 4.63 18.07
C VAL A 636 9.66 4.79 16.67
N GLY A 637 9.58 6.03 16.18
CA GLY A 637 9.09 6.33 14.83
C GLY A 637 10.11 7.13 14.03
N LEU A 638 10.37 6.71 12.78
CA LEU A 638 10.98 7.55 11.75
C LEU A 638 9.86 8.37 11.09
N LEU A 639 9.82 9.67 11.40
CA LEU A 639 8.81 10.58 10.89
C LEU A 639 9.29 11.20 9.57
N CYS A 640 8.69 10.78 8.47
CA CYS A 640 8.93 11.32 7.14
C CYS A 640 7.96 12.47 6.86
N ALA A 641 8.45 13.56 6.27
CA ALA A 641 7.62 14.64 5.75
C ALA A 641 7.73 14.65 4.23
N ASP A 642 6.76 14.04 3.57
CA ASP A 642 6.73 13.82 2.12
C ASP A 642 6.82 15.15 1.36
N LEU A 643 6.07 16.15 1.83
CA LEU A 643 6.11 17.53 1.34
C LEU A 643 7.52 18.15 1.33
N GLY A 644 8.41 17.75 2.23
CA GLY A 644 9.79 18.22 2.27
C GLY A 644 10.59 17.89 1.00
N SER A 645 10.19 16.85 0.25
CA SER A 645 10.84 16.48 -1.01
C SER A 645 10.61 17.50 -2.14
N LEU A 646 9.56 18.34 -2.05
CA LEU A 646 9.25 19.40 -3.03
C LEU A 646 10.30 20.52 -3.09
N ALA A 647 10.96 20.80 -1.98
CA ALA A 647 11.99 21.83 -1.90
C ALA A 647 13.24 21.50 -2.76
N PHE A 648 13.34 20.27 -3.30
CA PHE A 648 14.46 19.81 -4.12
C PHE A 648 14.22 19.87 -5.63
N ASP A 649 13.02 20.25 -6.09
CA ASP A 649 12.66 20.18 -7.51
C ASP A 649 12.35 21.56 -8.13
N PRO A 650 13.38 22.39 -8.39
CA PRO A 650 13.17 23.63 -9.13
C PRO A 650 13.04 23.43 -10.65
N VAL A 651 13.48 22.31 -11.25
CA VAL A 651 13.43 22.11 -12.71
C VAL A 651 13.31 20.63 -13.07
N ASN A 652 12.19 20.27 -13.68
CA ASN A 652 11.92 18.96 -14.24
C ASN A 652 12.91 18.66 -15.39
N ARG A 653 13.99 17.93 -15.09
CA ARG A 653 14.71 17.13 -16.09
C ARG A 653 14.60 15.69 -15.65
N TYR A 654 13.96 14.87 -16.48
CA TYR A 654 14.12 13.43 -16.45
C TYR A 654 15.62 13.12 -16.34
N GLY A 655 16.05 12.64 -15.17
CA GLY A 655 17.46 12.38 -14.83
C GLY A 655 18.11 13.34 -13.82
N ALA A 656 17.42 14.33 -13.25
CA ALA A 656 17.98 15.13 -12.14
C ALA A 656 17.80 14.37 -10.81
N SER A 657 18.90 13.90 -10.24
CA SER A 657 18.96 12.89 -9.17
C SER A 657 18.92 13.44 -7.74
N LEU A 658 18.30 14.61 -7.52
CA LEU A 658 18.24 15.25 -6.21
C LEU A 658 17.11 14.71 -5.30
N PRO A 659 15.88 14.43 -5.79
CA PRO A 659 14.83 13.80 -4.98
C PRO A 659 15.22 12.42 -4.42
N LEU A 660 16.14 11.72 -5.09
CA LEU A 660 16.71 10.45 -4.62
C LEU A 660 17.41 10.58 -3.26
N ARG A 661 17.96 11.76 -2.92
CA ARG A 661 18.79 11.89 -1.71
C ARG A 661 17.98 11.91 -0.43
N TRP A 662 16.83 12.58 -0.45
CA TRP A 662 15.95 12.58 0.71
C TRP A 662 15.51 11.14 1.01
N ASP A 663 15.06 10.42 -0.01
CA ASP A 663 14.64 9.01 0.09
C ASP A 663 15.79 8.09 0.54
N GLN A 664 16.98 8.20 -0.08
CA GLN A 664 18.18 7.49 0.34
C GLN A 664 18.56 7.81 1.79
N HIS A 665 18.41 9.06 2.23
CA HIS A 665 18.70 9.46 3.60
C HIS A 665 17.72 8.84 4.58
N GLN A 666 16.41 8.87 4.30
CA GLN A 666 15.41 8.23 5.13
C GLN A 666 15.65 6.70 5.20
N CYS A 667 15.95 6.05 4.07
CA CYS A 667 16.32 4.64 4.04
C CYS A 667 17.61 4.36 4.84
N ALA A 668 18.57 5.29 4.86
CA ALA A 668 19.79 5.15 5.65
C ALA A 668 19.52 5.25 7.15
N LEU A 669 18.67 6.18 7.57
CA LEU A 669 18.24 6.28 8.97
C LEU A 669 17.48 5.03 9.40
N TRP A 670 16.58 4.52 8.56
CA TRP A 670 15.91 3.23 8.78
C TRP A 670 16.93 2.10 8.95
N THR A 671 17.91 2.01 8.04
CA THR A 671 18.96 1.00 8.08
C THR A 671 19.80 1.10 9.36
N ALA A 672 20.13 2.32 9.82
CA ALA A 672 20.86 2.53 11.06
C ALA A 672 20.08 2.07 12.30
N LEU A 673 18.78 2.35 12.35
CA LEU A 673 17.89 1.86 13.42
C LEU A 673 17.80 0.32 13.41
N SER A 674 17.57 -0.27 12.23
CA SER A 674 17.50 -1.71 12.00
C SER A 674 18.80 -2.43 12.40
N GLN A 675 19.95 -1.94 11.94
CA GLN A 675 21.28 -2.49 12.30
C GLN A 675 21.63 -2.33 13.79
N SER A 676 20.92 -1.45 14.51
CA SER A 676 21.07 -1.24 15.96
C SER A 676 20.04 -2.04 16.78
N GLN A 677 19.29 -2.95 16.13
CA GLN A 677 18.22 -3.75 16.71
C GLN A 677 17.18 -2.88 17.44
N ILE A 678 16.83 -1.72 16.88
CA ILE A 678 15.79 -0.83 17.38
C ILE A 678 14.51 -1.08 16.56
N PRO A 679 13.46 -1.70 17.13
CA PRO A 679 12.17 -1.81 16.47
C PRO A 679 11.59 -0.41 16.28
N ALA A 680 11.37 -0.01 15.04
CA ALA A 680 10.84 1.30 14.68
C ALA A 680 9.73 1.16 13.64
N ASP A 681 8.81 2.12 13.63
CA ASP A 681 7.87 2.33 12.53
C ASP A 681 8.36 3.46 11.63
N ILE A 682 7.91 3.49 10.39
CA ILE A 682 7.95 4.68 9.55
C ILE A 682 6.56 5.29 9.52
N ILE A 683 6.44 6.59 9.73
CA ILE A 683 5.16 7.32 9.75
C ILE A 683 5.24 8.63 8.96
N TRP A 684 4.11 9.12 8.49
CA TRP A 684 4.01 10.37 7.72
C TRP A 684 3.60 11.56 8.57
N ALA A 685 4.26 12.70 8.36
CA ALA A 685 3.86 13.98 8.92
C ALA A 685 2.45 14.39 8.46
N GLU A 686 2.08 14.00 7.24
CA GLU A 686 0.81 14.29 6.58
C GLU A 686 -0.38 13.55 7.21
N THR A 687 -0.16 12.46 7.95
CA THR A 687 -1.21 11.64 8.58
C THR A 687 -1.12 11.63 10.11
N MET A 688 -0.32 12.51 10.71
CA MET A 688 -0.19 12.61 12.16
C MET A 688 -1.51 12.99 12.82
N THR A 689 -1.82 12.29 13.92
CA THR A 689 -2.86 12.65 14.88
C THR A 689 -2.31 12.54 16.29
N PRO A 690 -2.93 13.17 17.30
CA PRO A 690 -2.54 12.97 18.70
C PRO A 690 -2.49 11.49 19.10
N GLU A 691 -3.45 10.68 18.65
CA GLU A 691 -3.53 9.24 18.95
C GLU A 691 -2.36 8.47 18.32
N LYS A 692 -2.01 8.78 17.07
CA LYS A 692 -0.85 8.18 16.40
C LYS A 692 0.46 8.55 17.11
N LEU A 693 0.63 9.83 17.48
CA LEU A 693 1.83 10.31 18.18
C LEU A 693 1.97 9.73 19.59
N ALA A 694 0.86 9.48 20.29
CA ALA A 694 0.86 8.89 21.64
C ALA A 694 1.47 7.49 21.71
N ARG A 695 1.57 6.77 20.58
CA ARG A 695 2.23 5.45 20.49
C ARG A 695 3.76 5.55 20.64
N TYR A 696 4.34 6.68 20.26
CA TYR A 696 5.78 6.85 20.17
C TYR A 696 6.34 7.64 21.36
N ARG A 697 7.51 7.21 21.82
CA ARG A 697 8.33 7.90 22.83
C ARG A 697 9.43 8.70 22.16
N VAL A 698 9.97 8.22 21.04
CA VAL A 698 11.01 8.90 20.27
C VAL A 698 10.57 9.04 18.82
N LEU A 699 10.73 10.23 18.25
CA LEU A 699 10.53 10.49 16.84
C LEU A 699 11.82 11.00 16.21
N VAL A 700 12.23 10.40 15.09
CA VAL A 700 13.34 10.85 14.25
C VAL A 700 12.74 11.60 13.06
N LEU A 701 12.88 12.93 13.03
CA LEU A 701 12.43 13.81 11.95
C LEU A 701 13.65 14.53 11.36
N MET A 702 14.35 13.85 10.46
CA MET A 702 15.53 14.41 9.82
C MET A 702 15.17 14.95 8.44
N ASP A 703 15.54 16.20 8.19
CA ASP A 703 15.30 16.91 6.93
C ASP A 703 13.81 17.01 6.55
N GLY A 704 12.94 17.15 7.56
CA GLY A 704 11.53 17.50 7.37
C GLY A 704 11.38 18.97 7.00
N LYS A 705 11.85 19.37 5.81
CA LYS A 705 12.02 20.79 5.43
C LYS A 705 10.78 21.62 5.56
N MET A 706 9.68 21.05 5.07
CA MET A 706 8.38 21.69 4.98
C MET A 706 7.46 21.04 6.01
N ILE A 707 7.34 21.67 7.17
CA ILE A 707 6.37 21.32 8.21
C ILE A 707 5.31 22.42 8.23
N LEU A 708 4.05 22.02 8.13
CA LEU A 708 2.90 22.94 8.18
C LEU A 708 2.63 23.36 9.63
N ASP A 709 2.02 24.53 9.85
CA ASP A 709 1.77 25.07 11.19
C ASP A 709 0.98 24.10 12.10
N GLY A 710 -0.02 23.41 11.55
CA GLY A 710 -0.79 22.40 12.27
C GLY A 710 0.06 21.18 12.67
N GLN A 711 0.96 20.74 11.79
CA GLN A 711 1.91 19.65 12.09
C GLN A 711 2.93 20.09 13.14
N ALA A 712 3.44 21.32 13.04
CA ALA A 712 4.33 21.91 14.02
C ALA A 712 3.67 22.04 15.41
N ALA A 713 2.39 22.39 15.47
CA ALA A 713 1.63 22.40 16.71
C ALA A 713 1.53 21.00 17.35
N LEU A 714 1.19 19.98 16.56
CA LEU A 714 1.14 18.59 17.03
C LEU A 714 2.50 18.12 17.58
N ILE A 715 3.60 18.41 16.87
CA ILE A 715 4.96 18.07 17.31
C ILE A 715 5.31 18.80 18.61
N ARG A 716 5.00 20.11 18.72
CA ARG A 716 5.23 20.89 19.94
C ARG A 716 4.49 20.30 21.13
N ASP A 717 3.21 20.01 20.97
CA ASP A 717 2.39 19.49 22.06
C ASP A 717 2.91 18.12 22.49
N TRP A 718 3.25 17.24 21.55
CA TRP A 718 3.82 15.92 21.85
C TRP A 718 5.17 16.02 22.58
N VAL A 719 6.11 16.85 22.12
CA VAL A 719 7.40 17.04 22.80
C VAL A 719 7.19 17.65 24.18
N ARG A 720 6.38 18.70 24.31
CA ARG A 720 6.15 19.37 25.60
C ARG A 720 5.50 18.46 26.63
N ASN A 721 4.77 17.43 26.18
CA ASN A 721 4.15 16.40 27.00
C ASN A 721 5.04 15.16 27.24
N GLY A 722 6.32 15.20 26.86
CA GLY A 722 7.32 14.21 27.27
C GLY A 722 8.03 13.53 26.11
N GLY A 723 7.54 13.68 24.88
CA GLY A 723 8.15 13.08 23.70
C GLY A 723 9.60 13.53 23.47
N THR A 724 10.41 12.66 22.86
CA THR A 724 11.77 12.99 22.44
C THR A 724 11.87 13.15 20.93
N LEU A 725 12.19 14.34 20.46
CA LEU A 725 12.40 14.62 19.04
C LEU A 725 13.89 14.60 18.70
N ILE A 726 14.30 13.72 17.81
CA ILE A 726 15.61 13.74 17.16
C ILE A 726 15.40 14.36 15.79
N CYS A 727 16.01 15.51 15.54
CA CYS A 727 15.84 16.23 14.29
C CYS A 727 17.13 16.93 13.89
N GLY A 728 17.15 17.54 12.72
CA GLY A 728 18.38 18.12 12.20
C GLY A 728 18.30 18.51 10.74
N GLY A 729 19.40 19.05 10.24
CA GLY A 729 19.45 19.74 8.96
C GLY A 729 18.35 20.80 8.83
N THR A 730 17.86 20.98 7.61
CA THR A 730 16.92 22.07 7.28
C THR A 730 15.47 21.81 7.71
N THR A 731 15.26 21.00 8.75
CA THR A 731 13.94 20.64 9.27
C THR A 731 13.16 21.88 9.68
N SER A 732 11.94 22.01 9.15
CA SER A 732 11.01 23.13 9.39
C SER A 732 11.50 24.50 8.92
N LEU A 733 12.58 24.56 8.13
CA LEU A 733 13.16 25.80 7.62
C LEU A 733 12.42 26.34 6.40
N PHE A 734 11.59 25.55 5.73
CA PHE A 734 10.89 25.96 4.51
C PHE A 734 9.40 26.15 4.74
N ASP A 735 8.81 27.06 3.99
CA ASP A 735 7.38 27.31 4.00
C ASP A 735 6.62 26.45 2.97
N PRO A 736 5.27 26.38 3.02
CA PRO A 736 4.46 25.59 2.09
C PRO A 736 4.66 25.93 0.60
N SER A 737 5.25 27.10 0.35
CA SER A 737 5.51 27.69 -0.96
C SER A 737 6.87 27.23 -1.53
N GLY A 738 7.70 26.58 -0.70
CA GLY A 738 9.03 26.09 -1.04
C GLY A 738 10.14 27.10 -0.74
N GLU A 739 9.82 28.23 -0.12
CA GLU A 739 10.77 29.30 0.19
C GLU A 739 11.37 29.12 1.60
N PRO A 740 12.67 29.43 1.79
CA PRO A 740 13.30 29.35 3.09
C PRO A 740 12.81 30.46 4.02
N ARG A 741 12.65 30.12 5.30
CA ARG A 741 12.33 31.03 6.40
C ARG A 741 13.60 31.68 6.93
N ASN A 742 13.43 32.80 7.63
CA ASN A 742 14.54 33.44 8.34
C ASN A 742 15.06 32.60 9.52
N ASP A 743 14.21 31.76 10.11
CA ASP A 743 14.54 30.84 11.18
C ASP A 743 13.66 29.58 11.08
N TYR A 744 14.03 28.52 11.78
CA TYR A 744 13.25 27.29 11.84
C TYR A 744 11.88 27.56 12.45
N LEU A 745 10.83 26.99 11.84
CA LEU A 745 9.49 27.06 12.41
C LEU A 745 9.42 26.43 13.80
N LEU A 746 10.27 25.43 14.10
CA LEU A 746 10.36 24.72 15.39
C LEU A 746 11.58 25.14 16.25
N ALA A 747 12.18 26.31 16.00
CA ALA A 747 13.36 26.81 16.74
C ALA A 747 13.18 26.77 18.27
N ASP A 748 11.95 26.99 18.76
CA ASP A 748 11.60 26.94 20.18
C ASP A 748 11.79 25.54 20.82
N LEU A 749 11.60 24.48 20.05
CA LEU A 749 11.89 23.11 20.49
C LEU A 749 13.37 22.81 20.39
N PHE A 750 14.01 23.26 19.30
CA PHE A 750 15.42 22.95 19.02
C PHE A 750 16.36 23.66 20.00
N GLY A 751 15.96 24.81 20.53
CA GLY A 751 16.80 25.64 21.40
C GLY A 751 17.99 26.26 20.65
N VAL A 752 17.84 26.41 19.33
CA VAL A 752 18.82 27.04 18.43
C VAL A 752 18.08 27.84 17.35
N SER A 753 18.75 28.84 16.79
CA SER A 753 18.27 29.61 15.63
C SER A 753 19.19 29.43 14.42
N TYR A 754 18.62 29.45 13.22
CA TYR A 754 19.35 29.35 11.96
C TYR A 754 20.32 30.52 11.78
N ALA A 755 21.54 30.22 11.30
CA ALA A 755 22.60 31.20 11.08
C ALA A 755 23.29 31.02 9.71
N GLY A 756 22.59 30.41 8.76
CA GLY A 756 23.12 30.05 7.43
C GLY A 756 23.63 28.62 7.39
N ASP A 757 24.15 28.21 6.24
CA ASP A 757 24.78 26.91 6.04
C ASP A 757 26.31 27.02 5.96
N ALA A 758 27.01 25.91 6.15
CA ALA A 758 28.43 25.74 5.93
C ALA A 758 28.69 24.54 5.02
N ALA A 759 28.90 24.78 3.73
CA ALA A 759 29.41 23.80 2.77
C ALA A 759 30.93 23.91 2.60
N VAL A 760 31.59 22.87 2.06
CA VAL A 760 32.99 23.00 1.59
C VAL A 760 33.00 24.07 0.51
N SER A 761 33.61 25.23 0.73
CA SER A 761 33.66 26.32 -0.27
C SER A 761 34.69 26.11 -1.38
N ASP A 762 35.53 25.08 -1.27
CA ASP A 762 36.62 24.77 -2.18
C ASP A 762 36.32 23.47 -2.96
N PRO A 763 35.87 23.59 -4.22
CA PRO A 763 35.65 22.46 -5.13
C PRO A 763 36.82 21.49 -5.21
N ASP A 764 38.05 21.96 -4.99
CA ASP A 764 39.24 21.12 -5.12
C ASP A 764 39.47 20.20 -3.94
N ARG A 765 38.91 20.55 -2.79
CA ARG A 765 38.86 19.71 -1.58
C ARG A 765 37.75 18.67 -1.63
N ASN A 766 36.89 18.71 -2.63
CA ASN A 766 35.84 17.72 -2.85
C ASN A 766 36.35 16.60 -3.76
N ASP A 767 36.51 15.41 -3.21
CA ASP A 767 36.96 14.21 -3.91
C ASP A 767 35.85 13.17 -4.10
N THR A 768 34.59 13.64 -4.07
CA THR A 768 33.42 12.84 -4.41
C THR A 768 33.18 12.86 -5.91
N PHE A 769 32.90 11.68 -6.49
CA PHE A 769 32.59 11.50 -7.91
C PHE A 769 31.17 10.97 -8.12
N CYS A 770 30.60 11.26 -9.30
CA CYS A 770 29.33 10.67 -9.75
C CYS A 770 29.55 9.73 -10.95
N TRP A 771 28.74 8.68 -11.05
CA TRP A 771 28.76 7.74 -12.19
C TRP A 771 27.55 7.91 -13.09
N LYS A 772 27.72 7.70 -14.41
CA LYS A 772 26.64 7.72 -15.40
C LYS A 772 26.38 6.31 -15.94
N PRO A 773 25.13 5.80 -15.92
CA PRO A 773 24.77 4.53 -16.53
C PRO A 773 25.13 4.44 -18.01
N GLY A 774 25.84 3.37 -18.37
CA GLY A 774 26.06 2.95 -19.76
C GLY A 774 27.35 3.43 -20.45
N ALA A 775 28.24 4.16 -19.76
CA ALA A 775 29.44 4.73 -20.40
C ALA A 775 30.78 4.13 -19.94
N GLY A 776 30.83 3.29 -18.91
CA GLY A 776 32.09 2.67 -18.45
C GLY A 776 33.15 3.63 -17.88
N GLU A 777 32.89 4.94 -17.81
CA GLU A 777 33.85 5.96 -17.33
C GLU A 777 33.26 6.84 -16.22
N THR A 778 34.14 7.29 -15.30
CA THR A 778 33.85 8.23 -14.21
C THR A 778 33.60 9.63 -14.76
N VAL A 779 32.45 10.25 -14.46
CA VAL A 779 32.07 11.54 -15.08
C VAL A 779 31.94 12.62 -14.01
N SER A 780 33.02 13.37 -13.79
CA SER A 780 33.11 14.68 -13.10
C SER A 780 33.38 14.69 -11.58
N LYS A 781 34.26 15.61 -11.16
CA LYS A 781 34.52 16.02 -9.78
C LYS A 781 33.42 16.98 -9.31
N VAL A 782 32.89 16.80 -8.09
CA VAL A 782 31.81 17.64 -7.55
C VAL A 782 32.33 19.04 -7.20
N VAL A 783 31.68 20.09 -7.72
CA VAL A 783 31.97 21.50 -7.40
C VAL A 783 31.01 21.99 -6.31
N SER A 784 31.51 22.74 -5.32
CA SER A 784 30.78 23.17 -4.13
C SER A 784 29.65 24.17 -4.36
N GLY A 785 28.68 24.16 -3.44
CA GLY A 785 27.55 25.09 -3.41
C GLY A 785 26.34 24.48 -4.09
N LEU A 786 25.21 24.42 -3.37
CA LEU A 786 23.92 23.93 -3.84
C LEU A 786 23.50 24.63 -5.15
N VAL A 787 23.94 24.12 -6.30
CA VAL A 787 23.42 24.47 -7.61
C VAL A 787 22.55 23.30 -8.07
N PRO A 788 21.21 23.44 -8.08
CA PRO A 788 20.25 22.37 -8.37
C PRO A 788 20.39 21.66 -9.74
N GLY A 789 21.32 22.09 -10.60
CA GLY A 789 21.41 21.67 -12.00
C GLY A 789 22.56 20.74 -12.37
N ARG A 790 23.38 20.23 -11.45
CA ARG A 790 24.59 19.44 -11.80
C ARG A 790 24.79 18.10 -11.08
N PHE A 791 23.81 17.60 -10.34
CA PHE A 791 23.89 16.25 -9.77
C PHE A 791 23.01 15.30 -10.56
N ASN A 792 23.63 14.41 -11.34
CA ASN A 792 22.94 13.32 -12.02
C ASN A 792 23.53 11.95 -11.60
N ASP A 793 22.61 11.19 -11.04
CA ASP A 793 22.36 9.76 -11.05
C ASP A 793 22.99 8.86 -10.00
N HIS A 794 24.28 8.91 -9.65
CA HIS A 794 24.79 8.00 -8.61
C HIS A 794 26.04 8.53 -7.91
N ILE A 795 26.06 8.53 -6.57
CA ILE A 795 27.33 8.63 -5.82
C ILE A 795 27.85 7.21 -5.60
N HIS A 796 28.73 6.77 -6.50
CA HIS A 796 29.64 5.67 -6.21
C HIS A 796 30.93 6.29 -5.69
N ARG A 797 31.21 6.11 -4.39
CA ARG A 797 32.54 6.39 -3.84
C ARG A 797 33.29 5.07 -3.78
N GLU A 798 34.26 4.89 -4.67
CA GLU A 798 35.27 3.87 -4.43
C GLU A 798 36.03 4.21 -3.15
N VAL A 799 36.32 3.14 -2.43
CA VAL A 799 36.95 3.00 -1.13
C VAL A 799 38.07 4.03 -0.91
N LYS A 800 38.11 4.56 0.32
CA LYS A 800 39.16 5.38 0.95
C LYS A 800 40.52 5.43 0.22
N PRO A 801 41.20 6.61 0.24
CA PRO A 801 40.99 7.72 1.18
C PRO A 801 40.07 8.84 0.65
N VAL A 802 39.20 9.35 1.52
CA VAL A 802 38.35 10.53 1.27
C VAL A 802 38.91 11.71 2.09
N LYS A 803 39.53 12.68 1.41
CA LYS A 803 40.12 13.91 1.99
C LYS A 803 39.06 14.93 2.40
N SER A 804 37.85 14.82 1.86
CA SER A 804 36.73 15.72 2.13
C SER A 804 35.93 15.38 3.40
N LEU A 805 36.33 14.37 4.18
CA LEU A 805 35.65 14.08 5.44
C LEU A 805 36.01 15.08 6.53
N GLY A 806 34.99 15.48 7.26
CA GLY A 806 35.13 16.25 8.48
C GLY A 806 34.91 15.38 9.70
N LEU A 807 35.33 15.91 10.84
CA LEU A 807 35.11 15.31 12.14
C LEU A 807 34.40 16.31 13.05
N TYR A 808 33.44 15.82 13.82
CA TYR A 808 32.99 16.48 15.03
C TYR A 808 33.18 15.55 16.22
N LYS A 809 33.43 16.13 17.40
CA LYS A 809 33.72 15.38 18.61
C LYS A 809 32.61 15.55 19.63
N VAL A 810 32.21 14.44 20.22
CA VAL A 810 31.26 14.39 21.33
C VAL A 810 31.94 14.93 22.59
N ALA A 811 31.29 15.85 23.28
CA ALA A 811 31.79 16.48 24.48
C ALA A 811 31.83 15.50 25.66
N ASP A 812 32.79 15.68 26.59
CA ASP A 812 33.00 14.71 27.67
C ASP A 812 31.80 14.54 28.62
N GLY A 813 30.98 15.58 28.76
CA GLY A 813 29.76 15.55 29.58
C GLY A 813 28.53 14.96 28.89
N ALA A 814 28.61 14.55 27.62
CA ALA A 814 27.45 14.14 26.84
C ALA A 814 26.97 12.70 27.13
N SER A 815 27.80 11.86 27.76
CA SER A 815 27.50 10.44 28.00
C SER A 815 26.24 10.19 28.84
N ALA A 816 25.82 11.16 29.66
CA ALA A 816 24.59 11.06 30.44
C ALA A 816 23.31 11.05 29.58
N VAL A 817 23.37 11.64 28.38
CA VAL A 817 22.23 11.71 27.44
C VAL A 817 22.48 10.92 26.14
N LEU A 818 23.70 10.43 25.92
CA LEU A 818 24.10 9.60 24.78
C LEU A 818 24.69 8.27 25.28
N PRO A 819 23.87 7.34 25.81
CA PRO A 819 24.35 6.05 26.31
C PRO A 819 25.07 5.26 25.21
N GLY A 820 26.20 4.65 25.56
CA GLY A 820 27.03 3.85 24.64
C GLY A 820 28.05 4.66 23.83
N ILE A 821 28.01 5.99 23.87
CA ILE A 821 29.01 6.85 23.22
C ILE A 821 30.06 7.32 24.22
N ALA A 822 31.33 7.02 23.90
CA ALA A 822 32.45 7.43 24.73
C ALA A 822 32.66 8.96 24.68
N PRO A 823 33.03 9.60 25.82
CA PRO A 823 33.58 10.94 25.85
C PRO A 823 34.66 11.15 24.78
N GLY A 824 34.60 12.25 24.04
CA GLY A 824 35.57 12.58 22.99
C GLY A 824 35.46 11.74 21.71
N ALA A 825 34.47 10.84 21.59
CA ALA A 825 34.24 10.07 20.38
C ALA A 825 34.11 10.99 19.17
N ALA A 826 34.89 10.70 18.13
CA ALA A 826 34.83 11.44 16.87
C ALA A 826 33.82 10.77 15.94
N CYS A 827 32.94 11.57 15.36
CA CYS A 827 32.01 11.14 14.33
C CYS A 827 32.46 11.73 12.99
N GLU A 828 32.54 10.88 11.97
CA GLU A 828 32.87 11.28 10.61
C GLU A 828 31.61 11.81 9.90
N TYR A 829 31.77 12.87 9.10
CA TYR A 829 30.69 13.39 8.26
C TYR A 829 31.21 13.86 6.90
N ASP A 830 30.28 13.90 5.96
CA ASP A 830 30.52 14.29 4.58
C ASP A 830 30.53 15.82 4.44
N MET A 831 31.71 16.45 4.55
CA MET A 831 31.79 17.92 4.46
C MET A 831 31.22 18.49 3.17
N PRO A 832 31.36 17.85 1.98
CA PRO A 832 30.68 18.29 0.77
C PRO A 832 29.16 18.49 0.88
N LEU A 833 28.48 17.72 1.73
CA LEU A 833 27.04 17.93 1.99
C LEU A 833 26.79 19.15 2.90
N GLY A 834 27.77 19.50 3.71
CA GLY A 834 27.73 20.64 4.62
C GLY A 834 26.92 20.38 5.89
N TYR A 835 26.63 21.44 6.62
CA TYR A 835 25.82 21.45 7.83
C TYR A 835 25.18 22.83 8.03
N ASP A 836 24.11 22.86 8.81
CA ASP A 836 23.49 24.14 9.19
C ASP A 836 24.30 24.79 10.31
N ARG A 837 24.72 26.04 10.11
CA ARG A 837 25.24 26.87 11.19
C ARG A 837 24.08 27.34 12.04
N VAL A 838 24.23 27.18 13.34
CA VAL A 838 23.19 27.53 14.31
C VAL A 838 23.75 28.36 15.44
N LYS A 839 22.93 29.28 15.95
CA LYS A 839 23.19 30.02 17.18
C LYS A 839 22.45 29.33 18.33
N LEU A 840 23.18 28.98 19.37
CA LEU A 840 22.58 28.40 20.58
C LEU A 840 21.69 29.44 21.27
N SER A 841 20.51 29.02 21.72
CA SER A 841 19.66 29.79 22.64
C SER A 841 19.53 29.05 23.97
N SER A 842 18.61 28.10 24.09
CA SER A 842 18.41 27.27 25.28
C SER A 842 19.07 25.89 25.20
N ALA A 843 19.52 25.48 24.01
CA ALA A 843 20.14 24.17 23.81
C ALA A 843 21.53 24.07 24.44
N LYS A 844 21.86 22.88 24.94
CA LYS A 844 23.18 22.48 25.38
C LYS A 844 23.94 21.84 24.23
N LEU A 845 25.21 22.21 24.08
CA LEU A 845 26.12 21.62 23.10
C LEU A 845 26.53 20.20 23.53
N LEU A 846 26.35 19.21 22.66
CA LEU A 846 26.77 17.83 22.86
C LEU A 846 27.95 17.43 21.99
N ALA A 847 28.09 18.03 20.80
CA ALA A 847 29.24 17.82 19.94
C ALA A 847 29.52 19.06 19.10
N ALA A 848 30.78 19.29 18.75
CA ALA A 848 31.21 20.43 17.93
C ALA A 848 32.18 20.00 16.82
N PHE A 849 32.12 20.72 15.70
CA PHE A 849 33.11 20.63 14.63
C PHE A 849 34.44 21.26 15.07
N ALA A 850 35.51 20.98 14.33
CA ALA A 850 36.85 21.51 14.64
C ALA A 850 36.93 23.05 14.62
N ASN A 851 36.04 23.73 13.89
CA ASN A 851 35.95 25.19 13.86
C ASN A 851 35.12 25.78 15.01
N GLY A 852 34.59 24.94 15.90
CA GLY A 852 33.77 25.34 17.06
C GLY A 852 32.27 25.43 16.78
N ASP A 853 31.83 25.23 15.53
CA ASP A 853 30.41 25.24 15.20
C ASP A 853 29.68 24.04 15.87
N PRO A 854 28.43 24.23 16.36
CA PRO A 854 27.65 23.15 16.93
C PRO A 854 27.36 22.04 15.90
N ALA A 855 27.70 20.80 16.23
CA ALA A 855 27.41 19.61 15.43
C ALA A 855 26.19 18.85 15.95
N LEU A 856 26.06 18.74 17.28
CA LEU A 856 24.91 18.14 17.93
C LEU A 856 24.57 18.93 19.19
N THR A 857 23.29 19.20 19.39
CA THR A 857 22.79 19.88 20.58
C THR A 857 21.60 19.14 21.17
N VAL A 858 21.28 19.44 22.43
CA VAL A 858 20.08 18.95 23.10
C VAL A 858 19.40 20.07 23.87
N ASN A 859 18.08 20.18 23.72
CA ASN A 859 17.24 21.14 24.42
C ASN A 859 16.13 20.44 25.18
N LYS A 860 15.76 20.99 26.35
CA LYS A 860 14.59 20.54 27.09
C LYS A 860 13.42 21.46 26.76
N ALA A 861 12.31 20.90 26.30
CA ALA A 861 11.09 21.64 25.97
C ALA A 861 9.90 20.99 26.69
N GLY A 862 9.33 21.68 27.68
CA GLY A 862 8.34 21.08 28.59
C GLY A 862 8.95 19.93 29.40
N SER A 863 8.28 18.77 29.42
CA SER A 863 8.83 17.54 30.00
C SER A 863 9.67 16.71 29.02
N GLY A 864 9.63 17.01 27.72
CA GLY A 864 10.36 16.27 26.68
C GLY A 864 11.75 16.81 26.36
N LEU A 865 12.34 16.21 25.35
CA LEU A 865 13.72 16.44 24.92
C LEU A 865 13.79 16.63 23.40
N CYS A 866 14.69 17.49 22.92
CA CYS A 866 14.93 17.66 21.51
C CYS A 866 16.43 17.62 21.22
N PHE A 867 16.87 16.64 20.42
CA PHE A 867 18.21 16.60 19.85
C PHE A 867 18.19 17.29 18.48
N PHE A 868 19.14 18.19 18.23
CA PHE A 868 19.31 18.86 16.94
C PHE A 868 20.69 18.56 16.35
N TRP A 869 20.72 17.79 15.26
CA TRP A 869 21.92 17.29 14.58
C TRP A 869 22.16 18.09 13.28
N THR A 870 23.17 18.96 13.29
CA THR A 870 23.35 19.96 12.22
C THR A 870 23.94 19.46 10.89
N PRO A 871 24.71 18.35 10.81
CA PRO A 871 25.13 17.78 9.52
C PRO A 871 23.97 17.60 8.56
N ALA A 872 24.18 17.95 7.29
CA ALA A 872 23.22 17.66 6.24
C ALA A 872 23.30 16.17 5.88
N TYR A 873 22.16 15.49 5.90
CA TYR A 873 22.02 14.07 5.59
C TYR A 873 23.02 13.14 6.30
N PRO A 874 23.10 13.16 7.63
CA PRO A 874 24.09 12.37 8.37
C PRO A 874 23.98 10.87 8.07
N GLY A 875 22.81 10.36 7.69
CA GLY A 875 22.64 8.96 7.28
C GLY A 875 23.32 8.58 5.95
N LEU A 876 23.62 9.52 5.05
CA LEU A 876 24.21 9.24 3.71
C LEU A 876 25.72 8.95 3.73
N CYS A 877 26.22 8.42 4.84
CA CYS A 877 27.64 8.32 5.16
C CYS A 877 28.41 7.20 4.44
N HIS A 878 27.79 6.33 3.63
CA HIS A 878 28.47 5.66 2.52
C HIS A 878 27.46 4.88 1.66
N VAL A 879 27.35 5.31 0.40
CA VAL A 879 26.76 4.65 -0.80
C VAL A 879 25.23 4.66 -0.97
N ALA A 880 24.81 4.93 -2.22
CA ALA A 880 23.83 4.11 -2.96
C ALA A 880 23.82 4.47 -4.48
N SER A 881 23.87 3.45 -5.33
CA SER A 881 23.34 3.53 -6.70
C SER A 881 21.81 3.65 -6.63
N GLN A 882 21.13 4.00 -7.73
CA GLN A 882 19.68 4.34 -7.77
C GLN A 882 18.75 3.30 -7.12
N TRP A 883 19.22 2.08 -6.91
CA TRP A 883 18.39 0.92 -6.59
C TRP A 883 18.78 0.20 -5.31
N GLU A 884 19.90 0.54 -4.66
CA GLU A 884 20.41 -0.27 -3.55
C GLU A 884 21.18 0.56 -2.52
N MET A 885 20.62 0.64 -1.31
CA MET A 885 21.44 0.75 -0.11
C MET A 885 22.05 -0.63 0.12
N GLN A 886 23.23 -0.89 -0.48
CA GLN A 886 23.94 -2.17 -0.30
C GLN A 886 24.54 -2.21 1.12
N SER A 887 23.72 -2.25 2.17
CA SER A 887 24.19 -2.31 3.56
C SER A 887 25.13 -3.49 3.82
N ASN A 888 25.03 -4.54 3.00
CA ASN A 888 25.86 -5.74 3.06
C ASN A 888 27.22 -5.56 2.34
N LYS A 889 27.40 -4.47 1.58
CA LYS A 889 28.66 -4.10 0.92
C LYS A 889 29.31 -2.85 1.50
N TYR A 890 28.53 -1.93 2.08
CA TYR A 890 29.01 -0.67 2.64
C TYR A 890 28.45 -0.45 4.05
N ASP A 891 29.31 0.02 4.96
CA ASP A 891 28.94 0.33 6.36
C ASP A 891 28.88 1.84 6.58
N PHE A 892 28.20 2.26 7.65
CA PHE A 892 28.15 3.66 8.07
C PHE A 892 29.55 4.18 8.41
N TRP A 893 29.76 5.49 8.23
CA TRP A 893 30.92 6.16 8.82
C TRP A 893 30.99 5.88 10.32
N PRO A 894 32.20 5.79 10.91
CA PRO A 894 32.37 5.52 12.34
C PRO A 894 31.49 6.41 13.22
N ASN A 895 30.78 5.76 14.15
CA ASN A 895 29.92 6.36 15.17
C ASN A 895 28.64 7.05 14.67
N VAL A 896 28.34 7.09 13.36
CA VAL A 896 27.09 7.72 12.88
C VAL A 896 25.86 6.91 13.29
N ARG A 897 25.88 5.58 13.04
CA ARG A 897 24.81 4.66 13.45
C ARG A 897 24.69 4.63 14.98
N GLU A 898 25.82 4.49 15.66
CA GLU A 898 25.88 4.42 17.12
C GLU A 898 25.35 5.70 17.77
N LEU A 899 25.64 6.87 17.20
CA LEU A 899 25.14 8.14 17.71
C LEU A 899 23.63 8.27 17.56
N LEU A 900 23.06 7.85 16.43
CA LEU A 900 21.60 7.80 16.25
C LEU A 900 20.97 6.86 17.29
N ALA A 901 21.51 5.66 17.46
CA ALA A 901 21.03 4.70 18.45
C ALA A 901 21.15 5.25 19.88
N ALA A 902 22.23 5.96 20.20
CA ALA A 902 22.43 6.59 21.50
C ALA A 902 21.42 7.71 21.77
N MET A 903 21.10 8.56 20.78
CA MET A 903 20.05 9.57 20.91
C MET A 903 18.68 8.93 21.18
N VAL A 904 18.35 7.82 20.49
CA VAL A 904 17.10 7.08 20.72
C VAL A 904 17.05 6.51 22.13
N ARG A 905 18.09 5.78 22.54
CA ARG A 905 18.16 5.16 23.88
C ARG A 905 18.20 6.20 24.99
N GLY A 906 18.87 7.34 24.78
CA GLY A 906 18.87 8.48 25.70
C GLY A 906 17.49 9.12 25.83
N GLY A 907 16.76 9.27 24.73
CA GLY A 907 15.38 9.76 24.71
C GLY A 907 14.39 8.85 25.44
N LEU A 908 14.53 7.54 25.27
CA LEU A 908 13.76 6.53 26.01
C LEU A 908 14.07 6.60 27.51
N ALA A 909 15.35 6.63 27.88
CA ALA A 909 15.79 6.72 29.27
C ALA A 909 15.31 8.00 29.97
N HIS A 910 15.32 9.15 29.28
CA HIS A 910 14.77 10.41 29.79
C HIS A 910 13.29 10.31 30.17
N GLN A 911 12.53 9.48 29.46
CA GLN A 911 11.11 9.22 29.72
C GLN A 911 10.87 8.05 30.68
N GLY A 912 11.92 7.38 31.18
CA GLY A 912 11.79 6.14 31.94
C GLY A 912 11.16 5.00 31.13
N ALA A 913 11.32 5.04 29.80
CA ALA A 913 10.81 4.03 28.87
C ALA A 913 11.94 3.11 28.38
N ALA A 914 11.56 1.92 27.91
CA ALA A 914 12.43 0.98 27.23
C ALA A 914 11.87 0.62 25.85
N LEU A 915 12.66 -0.05 25.01
CA LEU A 915 12.15 -0.67 23.79
C LEU A 915 11.19 -1.81 24.16
N PRO A 916 10.18 -2.16 23.34
CA PRO A 916 9.28 -3.28 23.65
C PRO A 916 10.04 -4.62 23.76
N ALA A 917 11.07 -4.80 22.93
CA ALA A 917 11.99 -5.92 23.00
C ALA A 917 13.40 -5.46 22.66
N GLU A 918 14.38 -5.92 23.43
CA GLU A 918 15.81 -5.71 23.19
C GLU A 918 16.45 -7.05 22.85
N VAL A 919 17.09 -7.15 21.68
CA VAL A 919 17.74 -8.38 21.23
C VAL A 919 19.25 -8.17 21.22
N ALA A 920 19.98 -9.15 21.76
CA ALA A 920 21.44 -9.20 21.82
C ALA A 920 21.97 -10.55 21.32
N GLY A 921 23.28 -10.67 21.17
CA GLY A 921 23.93 -11.89 20.69
C GLY A 921 23.75 -12.14 19.19
N VAL A 922 23.23 -11.16 18.45
CA VAL A 922 23.03 -11.21 16.99
C VAL A 922 23.98 -10.24 16.28
N SER A 923 24.26 -10.49 15.00
CA SER A 923 25.01 -9.54 14.18
C SER A 923 24.14 -8.32 13.86
N LYS A 924 24.77 -7.23 13.39
CA LYS A 924 24.04 -6.07 12.83
C LYS A 924 23.18 -6.43 11.63
N GLU A 925 23.39 -7.60 11.01
CA GLU A 925 22.60 -8.07 9.87
C GLU A 925 21.23 -8.64 10.26
N VAL A 926 20.99 -8.87 11.55
CA VAL A 926 19.69 -9.28 12.07
C VAL A 926 18.83 -8.06 12.36
N GLU A 927 17.70 -7.97 11.65
CA GLU A 927 16.64 -7.00 11.93
C GLU A 927 15.63 -7.57 12.92
N VAL A 928 15.10 -6.69 13.78
CA VAL A 928 14.11 -7.03 14.80
C VAL A 928 12.90 -6.12 14.65
N THR A 929 11.71 -6.72 14.54
CA THR A 929 10.44 -6.00 14.64
C THR A 929 9.53 -6.62 15.68
N VAL A 930 8.70 -5.79 16.30
CA VAL A 930 7.72 -6.22 17.30
C VAL A 930 6.33 -5.85 16.82
N ARG A 931 5.53 -6.88 16.64
CA ARG A 931 4.13 -6.80 16.21
C ARG A 931 3.21 -7.20 17.36
N GLN A 932 1.95 -6.78 17.32
CA GLN A 932 0.99 -7.06 18.36
C GLN A 932 -0.41 -7.35 17.83
N GLN A 933 -1.13 -8.19 18.59
CA GLN A 933 -2.54 -8.47 18.43
C GLN A 933 -3.22 -8.22 19.78
N PRO A 934 -3.63 -6.97 20.06
CA PRO A 934 -4.18 -6.58 21.36
C PRO A 934 -5.41 -7.40 21.76
N GLU A 935 -6.24 -7.81 20.80
CA GLU A 935 -7.41 -8.66 21.00
C GLU A 935 -7.07 -10.08 21.49
N HIS A 936 -5.83 -10.51 21.27
CA HIS A 936 -5.28 -11.77 21.75
C HIS A 936 -4.32 -11.58 22.94
N GLY A 937 -4.07 -10.34 23.36
CA GLY A 937 -3.13 -10.03 24.44
C GLY A 937 -1.72 -10.56 24.19
N ARG A 938 -1.22 -10.44 22.95
CA ARG A 938 0.08 -11.01 22.57
C ARG A 938 0.93 -10.13 21.67
N TRP A 939 2.24 -10.31 21.78
CA TRP A 939 3.26 -9.76 20.89
C TRP A 939 3.93 -10.87 20.07
N MET A 940 4.39 -10.50 18.88
CA MET A 940 5.16 -11.33 17.97
C MET A 940 6.48 -10.60 17.69
N VAL A 941 7.60 -11.15 18.16
CA VAL A 941 8.93 -10.60 17.90
C VAL A 941 9.54 -11.38 16.76
N HIS A 942 9.80 -10.69 15.65
CA HIS A 942 10.42 -11.25 14.46
C HIS A 942 11.91 -10.97 14.45
N LEU A 943 12.68 -11.95 13.98
CA LEU A 943 14.11 -11.83 13.71
C LEU A 943 14.36 -12.29 12.27
N LEU A 944 15.04 -11.47 11.47
CA LEU A 944 15.42 -11.80 10.09
C LEU A 944 16.89 -11.49 9.87
N ASP A 945 17.64 -12.48 9.40
CA ASP A 945 19.03 -12.33 9.01
C ASP A 945 19.17 -11.98 7.53
N TYR A 946 19.65 -10.78 7.24
CA TYR A 946 19.90 -10.32 5.88
C TYR A 946 21.23 -10.79 5.29
N ASP A 947 22.13 -11.42 6.07
CA ASP A 947 23.43 -11.86 5.54
C ASP A 947 23.28 -13.11 4.67
N PRO A 948 23.42 -13.02 3.33
CA PRO A 948 23.29 -14.18 2.44
C PRO A 948 24.37 -15.24 2.65
N LYS A 949 25.44 -14.92 3.38
CA LYS A 949 26.56 -15.83 3.70
C LYS A 949 26.38 -16.52 5.06
N SER A 950 25.40 -16.10 5.84
CA SER A 950 25.11 -16.71 7.14
C SER A 950 24.37 -18.04 6.95
N ASP A 951 24.93 -19.10 7.53
CA ASP A 951 24.29 -20.41 7.62
C ASP A 951 23.23 -20.43 8.74
N SER A 952 23.49 -19.73 9.85
CA SER A 952 22.57 -19.63 10.99
C SER A 952 22.98 -18.53 11.98
N VAL A 953 21.98 -17.90 12.59
CA VAL A 953 22.11 -17.05 13.78
C VAL A 953 22.08 -17.93 15.02
N LYS A 954 23.04 -17.73 15.93
CA LYS A 954 23.21 -18.54 17.14
C LYS A 954 23.25 -17.70 18.40
N GLY A 955 22.64 -18.23 19.47
CA GLY A 955 22.76 -17.62 20.80
C GLY A 955 22.11 -16.25 20.95
N ALA A 956 21.05 -15.97 20.18
CA ALA A 956 20.27 -14.76 20.35
C ALA A 956 19.60 -14.73 21.73
N GLU A 957 19.64 -13.57 22.38
CA GLU A 957 19.01 -13.31 23.68
C GLU A 957 18.01 -12.16 23.52
N ILE A 958 16.91 -12.22 24.25
CA ILE A 958 15.87 -11.19 24.23
C ILE A 958 15.56 -10.73 25.66
N ILE A 959 15.38 -9.43 25.84
CA ILE A 959 14.76 -8.82 27.02
C ILE A 959 13.45 -8.19 26.55
N VAL A 960 12.33 -8.66 27.11
CA VAL A 960 11.00 -8.17 26.81
C VAL A 960 10.55 -7.22 27.92
N HIS A 961 9.95 -6.11 27.51
CA HIS A 961 9.38 -5.09 28.40
C HIS A 961 7.86 -5.08 28.24
N PRO A 962 7.10 -5.85 29.05
CA PRO A 962 5.65 -5.96 28.90
C PRO A 962 4.93 -4.61 28.98
N PRO A 963 3.73 -4.48 28.37
CA PRO A 963 2.88 -3.32 28.58
C PRO A 963 2.66 -3.05 30.08
N GLU A 964 2.40 -1.80 30.44
CA GLU A 964 2.17 -1.41 31.82
C GLU A 964 1.04 -2.25 32.46
N GLY A 965 1.30 -2.82 33.64
CA GLY A 965 0.37 -3.68 34.36
C GLY A 965 0.18 -5.08 33.78
N LYS A 966 0.99 -5.50 32.79
CA LYS A 966 0.96 -6.85 32.21
C LYS A 966 2.14 -7.69 32.65
N ALA A 967 1.87 -8.97 32.93
CA ALA A 967 2.90 -9.99 33.17
C ALA A 967 2.95 -10.96 31.98
N ILE A 968 4.12 -11.56 31.74
CA ILE A 968 4.29 -12.56 30.69
C ILE A 968 3.73 -13.89 31.18
N LYS A 969 2.68 -14.35 30.51
CA LYS A 969 2.03 -15.63 30.75
C LYS A 969 2.83 -16.78 30.14
N ARG A 970 3.27 -16.59 28.89
CA ARG A 970 3.92 -17.62 28.06
C ARG A 970 4.79 -16.98 26.99
N MET A 971 5.92 -17.62 26.68
CA MET A 971 6.68 -17.37 25.46
C MET A 971 6.83 -18.66 24.68
N PHE A 972 6.61 -18.66 23.37
CA PHE A 972 6.70 -19.89 22.57
C PHE A 972 7.00 -19.63 21.09
N TYR A 973 7.49 -20.65 20.40
CA TYR A 973 7.65 -20.65 18.95
C TYR A 973 6.36 -21.12 18.27
N PRO A 974 5.71 -20.29 17.44
CA PRO A 974 4.39 -20.57 16.89
C PRO A 974 4.37 -21.64 15.79
N ASP A 975 5.53 -21.95 15.19
CA ASP A 975 5.63 -22.98 14.15
C ASP A 975 5.78 -24.40 14.71
N THR A 976 6.24 -24.53 15.96
CA THR A 976 6.44 -25.81 16.67
C THR A 976 5.65 -25.92 17.98
N ASP A 977 5.00 -24.84 18.41
CA ASP A 977 4.32 -24.69 19.72
C ASP A 977 5.24 -25.02 20.92
N THR A 978 6.53 -24.80 20.76
CA THR A 978 7.54 -25.11 21.79
C THR A 978 7.74 -23.92 22.72
N GLU A 979 7.66 -24.18 24.03
CA GLU A 979 7.90 -23.16 25.07
C GLU A 979 9.32 -22.59 25.01
N VAL A 980 9.43 -21.30 25.29
CA VAL A 980 10.68 -20.59 25.54
C VAL A 980 10.75 -20.31 27.03
N ALA A 981 11.79 -20.82 27.69
CA ALA A 981 12.04 -20.51 29.09
C ALA A 981 12.44 -19.04 29.24
N PHE A 982 11.83 -18.37 30.21
CA PHE A 982 12.10 -16.97 30.52
C PHE A 982 12.24 -16.74 32.03
N ALA A 983 12.98 -15.70 32.40
CA ALA A 983 13.22 -15.33 33.79
C ALA A 983 13.25 -13.81 33.95
N ALA A 984 12.93 -13.32 35.15
CA ALA A 984 13.06 -11.91 35.47
C ALA A 984 14.53 -11.46 35.34
N ALA A 985 14.75 -10.28 34.74
CA ALA A 985 16.05 -9.68 34.54
C ALA A 985 16.00 -8.18 34.91
N ALA A 986 17.16 -7.54 34.99
CA ALA A 986 17.22 -6.09 35.22
C ALA A 986 16.52 -5.37 34.07
N GLY A 987 15.44 -4.65 34.39
CA GLY A 987 14.68 -3.87 33.41
C GLY A 987 13.57 -4.63 32.69
N GLY A 988 13.45 -5.96 32.77
CA GLY A 988 12.41 -6.69 32.04
C GLY A 988 12.44 -8.21 32.26
N THR A 989 11.98 -8.97 31.26
CA THR A 989 11.99 -10.44 31.29
C THR A 989 12.89 -10.99 30.20
N ALA A 990 13.94 -11.72 30.59
CA ALA A 990 14.93 -12.27 29.67
C ALA A 990 14.60 -13.69 29.22
N ALA A 991 14.95 -14.01 27.98
CA ALA A 991 14.89 -15.36 27.43
C ALA A 991 16.02 -15.61 26.44
N ARG A 992 16.45 -16.87 26.34
CA ARG A 992 17.39 -17.32 25.31
C ARG A 992 16.60 -17.92 24.14
N LEU A 993 16.87 -17.42 22.95
CA LEU A 993 16.20 -17.88 21.73
C LEU A 993 16.96 -19.07 21.11
N ARG A 994 16.24 -19.84 20.29
CA ARG A 994 16.82 -20.95 19.52
C ARG A 994 17.62 -20.40 18.35
N ASP A 995 18.54 -21.21 17.86
CA ASP A 995 19.26 -20.93 16.62
C ASP A 995 18.29 -20.99 15.42
N PHE A 996 18.51 -20.15 14.41
CA PHE A 996 17.68 -20.10 13.20
C PHE A 996 18.50 -19.75 11.95
N GLU A 997 18.06 -20.18 10.77
CA GLU A 997 18.80 -19.97 9.51
C GLU A 997 18.56 -18.58 8.90
N VAL A 998 17.29 -18.23 8.61
CA VAL A 998 16.94 -16.99 7.89
C VAL A 998 16.00 -16.11 8.71
N HIS A 999 14.86 -16.66 9.12
CA HIS A 999 13.84 -15.92 9.87
C HIS A 999 13.33 -16.75 11.03
N ASP A 1000 13.10 -16.12 12.18
CA ASP A 1000 12.34 -16.71 13.27
C ASP A 1000 11.36 -15.74 13.93
N MET A 1001 10.41 -16.31 14.67
CA MET A 1001 9.40 -15.56 15.40
C MET A 1001 9.16 -16.19 16.77
N VAL A 1002 9.17 -15.38 17.82
CA VAL A 1002 8.73 -15.76 19.17
C VAL A 1002 7.45 -15.00 19.52
N VAL A 1003 6.47 -15.72 20.05
CA VAL A 1003 5.20 -15.15 20.53
C VAL A 1003 5.26 -15.01 22.03
N ILE A 1004 4.80 -13.87 22.52
CA ILE A 1004 4.75 -13.54 23.95
C ILE A 1004 3.29 -13.25 24.28
N GLU A 1005 2.67 -14.08 25.11
CA GLU A 1005 1.31 -13.87 25.61
C GLU A 1005 1.35 -13.24 26.99
N PHE A 1006 0.43 -12.30 27.24
CA PHE A 1006 0.31 -11.58 28.50
C PHE A 1006 -0.92 -12.04 29.29
N GLU A 1007 -0.87 -11.85 30.62
CA GLU A 1007 -2.01 -12.09 31.53
C GLU A 1007 -3.11 -11.03 31.46
#